data_AF-A0A565A1Z8-F1
#
_entry.id   AF-A0A565A1Z8-F1
#
_cell.length_a   1.000
_cell.length_b   1.000
_cell.length_c   1.000
_cell.angle_alpha   90.00
_cell.angle_beta   90.00
_cell.angle_gamma   90.00
#
_symmetry.space_group_name_H-M   'P 1'
#
loop_
_entity.id
_entity.type
_entity.pdbx_description
1 polymer ?
#
loop_
_entity_poly.entity_id
_entity_poly.type
_entity_poly.pdbx_seq_one_letter_code
_entity_poly.pdbx_strand_id
1 'polypeptide(L)'
;MGDEGGCPPGGSHAGQHGSQQGSQRDDSHQDGSHQDGSHQDDSQQDWRYNPPQDSPLTAPQDSQDSQDERKLKFLIEGKMVETKNAVDFIKPLKDDIKALDFLLFDMLKDNLPNKLFETLCAIHDLSERYSENQTEENFKALKNSIYNLEDHYLGTIVNAFGHMCVLSNFAEWAHRGRRRKAFDMSFTPNERIYGSVYETLKGTFHMLIKSGFDIHQIYEQLCNQTIDFVLTTHPTQAIRTSLLKNYIQLAELLLKLDSTDKELYKKKLLYDNLKTYLLAAWKTDVIRRIKPTPIDEAISLVDIVENCIFYRIPNIIRYIDNVFYGYNLPPVKLDSKICLFSSWAGGDRDGNPFVLPETTRYVCYMNKIRGCELFIPMVEKLIRDLTLHHCTQHFKTYVKLLEDEVSQYIFDPDRKYLAQKFHWFSPFSKSNKSEIYRRALLVVWAKLKSVIQVYKSLISNQPVDPHFEKLMFNSSDEFEEILMECYKSLCDSGNTLIAEGYLKDVIRNVKIFGLHLMKLDIRQESVKHIQAMDYICEKLHIGRYSLLSEEERIDFLTEVLQSNRPLIPNNIEQEEDVPSDFLNVINTFDVCSQIEESALGAYVVSMCNNASDILLVEVFQKELKKNAQRKTQRVVPLLETIQSLQMSCTILENLIKNPWYRTHLRTHFDNKQEIMIGYSDSGKDGGRFTSAWELFKAQEKLVHIGKQYSVEVRFFHGRGGSVSRGGGPQHLAILSQPINTIKNYLRVTIQGEVITQDFCLKGMMLRSIETYISALLKCSLLKNKVLVKDEWRELMDEMSQLTTKEYRHVVYENDDFVKYFRCATPQIEIGKLNLGSRPSKRKQGNVESLRAIPWVFSWTQNRMHLPVWLGIEKLHDYLVERDKLPLLQDMYRNWPFCTSFFNLISMVMAKASLQIAEEYDVLVPEELKYIGTMLRQKLKKAMELTALVTNEKTFCDNDLLTKRSIESRTKWVAVCNLIQIQALKRLRERQREWELAQEGGLAAEGVPLHGGVPSHGGDRPKGRGDPPTGAEPLPSRSAPPMQGHPTCEDHKLSVSSAKDELESQYGGPISRKSSKRIHSYLSRKKSKLIKNPKFHPLLESYSSAYLQSEGENDFFFEDLRDMGLSYGRSASKANDCTYDEVTKTYIDYTSLNDALIVSIKAIAAGMQNTG
;
A
#
# COMPACT_ATOMS: atom_id res chain seq x y z
N MET A 1 56.66 -27.01 1.83
CA MET A 1 57.70 -28.06 1.73
C MET A 1 58.77 -27.49 0.82
N GLY A 2 59.91 -27.11 1.42
CA GLY A 2 61.11 -26.54 0.79
C GLY A 2 60.98 -25.24 -0.04
N ASP A 3 62.06 -24.63 -0.55
CA ASP A 3 63.50 -24.57 -0.14
C ASP A 3 64.24 -23.65 -1.15
N GLU A 4 65.41 -23.03 -0.92
CA GLU A 4 66.22 -22.83 0.30
C GLU A 4 66.15 -21.31 0.72
N GLY A 5 67.17 -20.51 1.08
CA GLY A 5 68.61 -20.69 1.43
C GLY A 5 69.36 -19.34 1.52
N GLY A 6 70.55 -19.26 2.16
CA GLY A 6 71.53 -18.20 1.78
C GLY A 6 72.38 -17.39 2.78
N CYS A 7 72.36 -17.64 4.10
CA CYS A 7 73.44 -17.28 5.08
C CYS A 7 73.88 -15.79 5.40
N PRO A 8 74.54 -15.58 6.58
CA PRO A 8 75.03 -14.28 7.13
C PRO A 8 76.57 -14.10 6.90
N PRO A 9 77.39 -13.28 7.64
CA PRO A 9 77.16 -12.35 8.78
C PRO A 9 77.95 -11.00 8.80
N GLY A 10 77.79 -10.21 9.89
CA GLY A 10 78.87 -9.32 10.42
C GLY A 10 78.45 -7.91 10.93
N GLY A 11 79.04 -7.44 12.04
CA GLY A 11 79.00 -6.02 12.47
C GLY A 11 78.70 -5.78 13.96
N SER A 12 79.63 -5.16 14.69
CA SER A 12 79.51 -4.80 16.12
C SER A 12 79.64 -3.29 16.36
N HIS A 13 79.04 -2.76 17.43
CA HIS A 13 79.66 -1.80 18.39
C HIS A 13 78.70 -1.47 19.57
N ALA A 14 79.14 -0.65 20.54
CA ALA A 14 78.52 -0.53 21.87
C ALA A 14 78.64 0.87 22.51
N GLY A 15 77.86 1.13 23.57
CA GLY A 15 77.96 2.29 24.49
C GLY A 15 76.70 3.20 24.53
N GLN A 16 76.44 4.01 25.56
CA GLN A 16 76.98 4.04 26.95
C GLN A 16 76.18 5.02 27.85
N HIS A 17 75.87 4.66 29.11
CA HIS A 17 75.33 5.52 30.21
C HIS A 17 73.99 6.27 29.97
N GLY A 18 73.19 6.72 30.97
CA GLY A 18 73.16 6.59 32.45
C GLY A 18 71.74 6.96 32.96
N SER A 19 71.19 6.44 34.07
CA SER A 19 71.34 6.89 35.49
C SER A 19 71.10 8.41 35.73
N GLN A 20 70.33 8.91 36.71
CA GLN A 20 69.46 8.30 37.76
C GLN A 20 68.61 9.43 38.45
N GLN A 21 67.52 9.07 39.16
CA GLN A 21 66.89 9.68 40.37
C GLN A 21 66.77 11.23 40.60
N GLY A 22 65.70 11.69 41.26
CA GLY A 22 65.71 12.97 42.02
C GLY A 22 64.36 13.54 42.53
N SER A 23 64.31 13.86 43.83
CA SER A 23 63.32 14.66 44.61
C SER A 23 62.88 15.99 43.96
N GLN A 24 61.66 16.56 44.14
CA GLN A 24 60.83 16.88 45.34
C GLN A 24 61.27 18.16 46.10
N ARG A 25 60.29 19.04 46.45
CA ARG A 25 60.35 20.33 47.20
C ARG A 25 60.88 21.56 46.42
N ASP A 26 60.65 22.82 46.82
CA ASP A 26 59.51 23.56 47.44
C ASP A 26 59.79 25.11 47.31
N ASP A 27 58.87 25.96 47.79
CA ASP A 27 59.02 27.38 48.22
C ASP A 27 59.34 28.55 47.24
N SER A 28 58.27 29.33 46.98
CA SER A 28 58.08 30.81 47.04
C SER A 28 59.23 31.85 46.95
N HIS A 29 58.97 32.92 46.17
CA HIS A 29 59.02 34.37 46.53
C HIS A 29 58.26 35.16 45.41
N GLN A 30 57.44 36.22 45.64
CA GLN A 30 57.76 37.64 45.97
C GLN A 30 58.67 38.35 44.94
N ASP A 31 58.46 39.62 44.55
CA ASP A 31 57.41 40.61 44.88
C ASP A 31 57.31 41.71 43.79
N GLY A 32 56.30 42.60 43.84
CA GLY A 32 56.26 43.82 42.99
C GLY A 32 54.92 44.59 42.95
N SER A 33 54.92 45.91 43.21
CA SER A 33 53.70 46.71 43.39
C SER A 33 53.82 48.21 43.01
N HIS A 34 52.68 48.82 42.62
CA HIS A 34 52.25 50.25 42.67
C HIS A 34 50.78 50.25 42.14
N GLN A 35 49.74 50.92 42.70
CA GLN A 35 49.49 52.33 43.08
C GLN A 35 49.37 53.31 41.89
N ASP A 36 48.41 54.26 41.82
CA ASP A 36 47.45 54.73 42.85
C ASP A 36 46.17 55.46 42.31
N GLY A 37 45.11 55.54 43.14
CA GLY A 37 44.00 56.54 43.14
C GLY A 37 42.92 56.54 42.02
N SER A 38 41.78 57.27 42.11
CA SER A 38 41.00 57.81 43.28
C SER A 38 39.73 58.60 42.83
N HIS A 39 38.62 58.56 43.59
CA HIS A 39 37.40 59.44 43.51
C HIS A 39 36.55 59.38 42.20
N GLN A 40 35.27 59.79 42.11
CA GLN A 40 34.16 60.20 43.03
C GLN A 40 32.84 59.80 42.29
N ASP A 41 31.79 59.21 42.87
CA ASP A 41 30.78 59.69 43.86
C ASP A 41 29.55 60.39 43.21
N ASP A 42 28.45 60.53 43.97
CA ASP A 42 27.09 60.97 43.58
C ASP A 42 26.25 60.02 42.66
N SER A 43 24.94 59.81 42.86
CA SER A 43 24.00 60.38 43.85
C SER A 43 22.92 59.37 44.31
N GLN A 44 22.49 59.47 45.57
CA GLN A 44 21.35 58.74 46.16
C GLN A 44 20.05 59.59 46.17
N GLN A 45 18.89 58.92 46.21
CA GLN A 45 17.70 59.21 47.06
C GLN A 45 16.61 58.15 46.73
N ASP A 46 16.22 57.26 47.64
CA ASP A 46 15.44 57.38 48.90
C ASP A 46 13.93 57.21 48.69
N TRP A 47 13.36 56.03 48.98
CA TRP A 47 13.05 55.45 50.30
C TRP A 47 11.76 56.04 50.95
N ARG A 48 10.63 55.30 50.93
CA ARG A 48 9.84 54.87 52.14
C ARG A 48 8.39 54.38 51.90
N TYR A 49 7.97 53.52 52.83
CA TYR A 49 6.62 53.32 53.42
C TYR A 49 5.51 52.47 52.74
N ASN A 50 5.31 51.29 53.36
CA ASN A 50 4.10 50.56 53.80
C ASN A 50 2.66 50.93 53.36
N PRO A 51 1.72 49.95 53.41
CA PRO A 51 0.48 49.94 52.62
C PRO A 51 -0.79 50.41 53.36
N PRO A 52 -1.88 50.68 52.62
CA PRO A 52 -3.26 50.65 53.12
C PRO A 52 -3.83 49.22 53.11
N GLN A 53 -4.79 48.96 54.01
CA GLN A 53 -5.61 47.74 54.01
C GLN A 53 -7.01 47.99 53.44
N ASP A 54 -7.71 46.87 53.25
CA ASP A 54 -9.17 46.68 53.23
C ASP A 54 -10.01 46.87 51.96
N SER A 55 -10.67 45.75 51.67
CA SER A 55 -12.03 45.58 51.14
C SER A 55 -12.23 45.48 49.61
N PRO A 56 -13.20 44.66 49.16
CA PRO A 56 -12.99 43.83 47.99
C PRO A 56 -13.86 44.22 46.78
N LEU A 57 -13.26 44.21 45.58
CA LEU A 57 -13.98 44.31 44.32
C LEU A 57 -13.53 43.19 43.36
N THR A 58 -14.52 42.36 42.99
CA THR A 58 -14.59 41.55 41.77
C THR A 58 -13.28 40.96 41.23
N ALA A 59 -13.08 39.65 41.45
CA ALA A 59 -12.13 38.88 40.65
C ALA A 59 -12.44 39.06 39.15
N PRO A 60 -11.46 39.43 38.30
CA PRO A 60 -11.66 39.50 36.86
C PRO A 60 -12.05 38.13 36.31
N GLN A 61 -12.96 38.09 35.34
CA GLN A 61 -13.14 36.91 34.52
C GLN A 61 -11.85 36.70 33.72
N ASP A 62 -11.10 35.64 34.04
CA ASP A 62 -9.88 35.26 33.31
C ASP A 62 -10.29 34.98 31.85
N SER A 63 -9.87 35.86 30.93
CA SER A 63 -10.39 35.87 29.56
C SER A 63 -10.01 34.60 28.79
N GLN A 64 -10.79 34.24 27.76
CA GLN A 64 -10.46 33.07 26.94
C GLN A 64 -9.07 33.18 26.29
N ASP A 65 -8.66 34.39 25.89
CA ASP A 65 -7.29 34.66 25.43
C ASP A 65 -6.24 34.39 26.52
N SER A 66 -6.48 34.73 27.80
CA SER A 66 -5.57 34.42 28.91
C SER A 66 -5.36 32.91 29.08
N GLN A 67 -6.41 32.10 28.93
CA GLN A 67 -6.26 30.64 28.94
C GLN A 67 -5.55 30.12 27.69
N ASP A 68 -5.94 30.56 26.49
CA ASP A 68 -5.33 30.06 25.26
C ASP A 68 -3.87 30.53 25.08
N GLU A 69 -3.48 31.70 25.61
CA GLU A 69 -2.06 32.07 25.76
C GLU A 69 -1.32 31.15 26.73
N ARG A 70 -1.90 30.79 27.88
CA ARG A 70 -1.28 29.81 28.81
C ARG A 70 -1.14 28.42 28.17
N LYS A 71 -2.14 27.96 27.39
CA LYS A 71 -2.06 26.70 26.62
C LYS A 71 -0.98 26.77 25.54
N LEU A 72 -0.96 27.85 24.75
CA LEU A 72 0.02 28.09 23.70
C LEU A 72 1.43 28.16 24.28
N LYS A 73 1.59 28.81 25.44
CA LYS A 73 2.84 28.88 26.20
C LYS A 73 3.31 27.50 26.67
N PHE A 74 2.44 26.68 27.27
CA PHE A 74 2.75 25.30 27.64
C PHE A 74 3.24 24.47 26.43
N LEU A 75 2.59 24.61 25.27
CA LEU A 75 2.95 23.90 24.05
C LEU A 75 4.23 24.42 23.36
N ILE A 76 4.55 25.72 23.51
CA ILE A 76 5.77 26.33 22.99
C ILE A 76 6.97 26.03 23.91
N GLU A 77 6.83 26.27 25.22
CA GLU A 77 7.91 26.10 26.20
C GLU A 77 8.18 24.62 26.49
N GLY A 78 7.15 23.76 26.51
CA GLY A 78 7.33 22.31 26.65
C GLY A 78 8.21 21.70 25.55
N LYS A 79 8.12 22.24 24.32
CA LYS A 79 8.96 21.86 23.18
C LYS A 79 10.36 22.48 23.20
N MET A 80 10.63 23.52 23.99
CA MET A 80 11.93 24.20 23.99
C MET A 80 12.87 23.67 25.07
N VAL A 81 13.74 22.74 24.69
CA VAL A 81 15.03 22.52 25.36
C VAL A 81 16.14 22.52 24.31
N GLU A 82 17.00 23.54 24.32
CA GLU A 82 18.23 23.56 23.53
C GLU A 82 19.28 22.61 24.11
N THR A 83 19.20 21.30 23.83
CA THR A 83 20.29 20.37 24.16
C THR A 83 21.44 20.47 23.14
N LYS A 84 22.20 21.57 23.21
CA LYS A 84 23.32 21.89 22.30
C LYS A 84 24.41 20.82 22.14
N ASN A 85 24.45 19.79 23.01
CA ASN A 85 25.46 18.72 22.99
C ASN A 85 24.89 17.27 23.01
N ALA A 86 23.57 17.06 22.91
CA ALA A 86 23.01 15.70 22.82
C ALA A 86 21.65 15.67 22.10
N VAL A 87 21.45 14.68 21.23
CA VAL A 87 20.16 14.44 20.56
C VAL A 87 19.28 13.55 21.46
N ASP A 88 18.16 14.09 21.95
CA ASP A 88 17.17 13.28 22.67
C ASP A 88 16.33 12.46 21.66
N PHE A 89 16.53 11.15 21.66
CA PHE A 89 15.83 10.21 20.79
C PHE A 89 14.46 9.75 21.32
N ILE A 90 13.99 10.26 22.46
CA ILE A 90 12.75 9.87 23.15
C ILE A 90 11.81 11.07 23.36
N LYS A 91 12.29 12.14 24.01
CA LYS A 91 11.45 13.27 24.46
C LYS A 91 10.62 13.90 23.32
N PRO A 92 11.17 14.23 22.13
CA PRO A 92 10.39 14.89 21.07
C PRO A 92 9.17 14.08 20.60
N LEU A 93 9.21 12.74 20.66
CA LEU A 93 8.07 11.89 20.36
C LEU A 93 7.02 11.90 21.49
N LYS A 94 7.46 11.84 22.74
CA LYS A 94 6.55 11.91 23.90
C LYS A 94 5.83 13.27 23.95
N ASP A 95 6.54 14.34 23.62
CA ASP A 95 5.98 15.70 23.62
C ASP A 95 5.02 15.93 22.46
N ASP A 96 5.30 15.44 21.25
CA ASP A 96 4.34 15.47 20.14
C ASP A 96 3.06 14.70 20.47
N ILE A 97 3.18 13.48 21.02
CA ILE A 97 2.02 12.66 21.39
C ILE A 97 1.18 13.38 22.44
N LYS A 98 1.81 13.88 23.51
CA LYS A 98 1.13 14.70 24.54
C LYS A 98 0.47 15.95 23.96
N ALA A 99 1.11 16.63 23.01
CA ALA A 99 0.56 17.82 22.37
C ALA A 99 -0.65 17.49 21.47
N LEU A 100 -0.61 16.38 20.73
CA LEU A 100 -1.73 15.88 19.91
C LEU A 100 -2.89 15.37 20.77
N ASP A 101 -2.61 14.64 21.85
CA ASP A 101 -3.61 14.13 22.78
C ASP A 101 -4.29 15.30 23.52
N PHE A 102 -3.51 16.27 24.03
CA PHE A 102 -4.04 17.49 24.62
C PHE A 102 -4.93 18.27 23.64
N LEU A 103 -4.47 18.45 22.39
CA LEU A 103 -5.26 19.07 21.32
C LEU A 103 -6.55 18.32 21.00
N LEU A 104 -6.52 16.99 21.05
CA LEU A 104 -7.70 16.14 20.85
C LEU A 104 -8.70 16.33 22.00
N PHE A 105 -8.26 16.30 23.25
CA PHE A 105 -9.15 16.52 24.40
C PHE A 105 -9.69 17.96 24.49
N ASP A 106 -8.87 19.00 24.21
CA ASP A 106 -9.31 20.40 24.13
C ASP A 106 -10.40 20.58 23.05
N MET A 107 -10.22 19.97 21.87
CA MET A 107 -11.24 19.97 20.80
C MET A 107 -12.48 19.14 21.15
N LEU A 108 -12.32 17.95 21.74
CA LEU A 108 -13.42 17.05 22.11
C LEU A 108 -14.31 17.64 23.21
N LYS A 109 -13.76 18.44 24.12
CA LYS A 109 -14.52 19.13 25.17
C LYS A 109 -15.66 19.99 24.60
N ASP A 110 -15.40 20.73 23.53
CA ASP A 110 -16.40 21.58 22.87
C ASP A 110 -17.32 20.80 21.89
N ASN A 111 -16.92 19.55 21.58
CA ASN A 111 -17.49 18.69 20.54
C ASN A 111 -18.13 17.38 21.07
N LEU A 112 -18.32 17.25 22.38
CA LEU A 112 -19.03 16.14 23.04
C LEU A 112 -19.96 16.69 24.15
N PRO A 113 -21.03 15.96 24.53
CA PRO A 113 -21.78 16.24 25.76
C PRO A 113 -20.93 15.99 27.02
N ASN A 114 -21.04 16.84 28.05
CA ASN A 114 -20.21 16.79 29.26
C ASN A 114 -20.07 15.39 29.89
N LYS A 115 -21.19 14.69 30.16
CA LYS A 115 -21.21 13.32 30.71
C LYS A 115 -20.36 12.34 29.88
N LEU A 116 -20.38 12.47 28.55
CA LEU A 116 -19.62 11.60 27.64
C LEU A 116 -18.13 11.99 27.60
N PHE A 117 -17.81 13.27 27.69
CA PHE A 117 -16.44 13.75 27.82
C PHE A 117 -15.81 13.30 29.16
N GLU A 118 -16.53 13.46 30.27
CA GLU A 118 -16.12 12.97 31.60
C GLU A 118 -15.89 11.45 31.60
N THR A 119 -16.79 10.69 30.97
CA THR A 119 -16.66 9.24 30.79
C THR A 119 -15.44 8.87 29.94
N LEU A 120 -15.16 9.63 28.87
CA LEU A 120 -13.97 9.43 28.03
C LEU A 120 -12.67 9.68 28.82
N CYS A 121 -12.61 10.74 29.63
CA CYS A 121 -11.47 11.03 30.50
C CYS A 121 -11.29 9.92 31.57
N ALA A 122 -12.36 9.46 32.22
CA ALA A 122 -12.26 8.38 33.20
C ALA A 122 -11.70 7.07 32.61
N ILE A 123 -12.10 6.72 31.37
CA ILE A 123 -11.59 5.55 30.66
C ILE A 123 -10.14 5.76 30.21
N HIS A 124 -9.76 6.98 29.80
CA HIS A 124 -8.38 7.35 29.48
C HIS A 124 -7.46 7.14 30.70
N ASP A 125 -7.86 7.66 31.87
CA ASP A 125 -7.02 7.58 33.08
C ASP A 125 -6.96 6.16 33.66
N LEU A 126 -7.96 5.31 33.40
CA LEU A 126 -7.90 3.86 33.65
C LEU A 126 -6.99 3.15 32.64
N SER A 127 -7.00 3.56 31.36
CA SER A 127 -6.18 3.03 30.27
C SER A 127 -4.69 3.30 30.49
N GLU A 128 -4.32 4.51 30.93
CA GLU A 128 -2.93 4.83 31.28
C GLU A 128 -2.46 4.04 32.50
N ARG A 129 -3.21 4.02 33.61
CA ARG A 129 -2.87 3.23 34.82
C ARG A 129 -2.68 1.74 34.53
N TYR A 130 -3.55 1.13 33.72
CA TYR A 130 -3.38 -0.26 33.30
C TYR A 130 -2.15 -0.46 32.42
N SER A 131 -1.82 0.48 31.53
CA SER A 131 -0.64 0.38 30.68
C SER A 131 0.68 0.64 31.41
N GLU A 132 0.68 1.43 32.48
CA GLU A 132 1.84 1.64 33.35
C GLU A 132 2.04 0.48 34.33
N ASN A 133 0.97 -0.16 34.79
CA ASN A 133 1.01 -1.31 35.69
C ASN A 133 -0.12 -2.31 35.38
N GLN A 134 0.20 -3.40 34.68
CA GLN A 134 -0.75 -4.39 34.13
C GLN A 134 -1.28 -5.38 35.19
N THR A 135 -1.68 -4.87 36.37
CA THR A 135 -2.31 -5.69 37.41
C THR A 135 -3.71 -6.14 37.00
N GLU A 136 -4.12 -7.28 37.55
CA GLU A 136 -5.47 -7.80 37.42
C GLU A 136 -6.55 -6.83 37.98
N GLU A 137 -6.19 -6.03 38.99
CA GLU A 137 -7.04 -4.98 39.54
C GLU A 137 -7.24 -3.81 38.54
N ASN A 138 -6.16 -3.30 37.95
CA ASN A 138 -6.24 -2.23 36.95
C ASN A 138 -6.99 -2.70 35.69
N PHE A 139 -6.77 -3.95 35.26
CA PHE A 139 -7.51 -4.55 34.15
C PHE A 139 -9.02 -4.63 34.45
N LYS A 140 -9.39 -5.14 35.64
CA LYS A 140 -10.79 -5.19 36.10
C LYS A 140 -11.43 -3.81 36.20
N ALA A 141 -10.73 -2.80 36.70
CA ALA A 141 -11.23 -1.43 36.79
C ALA A 141 -11.55 -0.85 35.39
N LEU A 142 -10.63 -1.00 34.43
CA LEU A 142 -10.82 -0.58 33.04
C LEU A 142 -11.96 -1.35 32.35
N LYS A 143 -11.97 -2.68 32.49
CA LYS A 143 -13.00 -3.58 31.96
C LYS A 143 -14.38 -3.20 32.46
N ASN A 144 -14.55 -3.02 33.77
CA ASN A 144 -15.85 -2.68 34.37
C ASN A 144 -16.37 -1.31 33.90
N SER A 145 -15.47 -0.32 33.78
CA SER A 145 -15.82 1.01 33.26
C SER A 145 -16.33 0.94 31.81
N ILE A 146 -15.77 0.06 30.98
CA ILE A 146 -16.19 -0.12 29.57
C ILE A 146 -17.43 -1.01 29.46
N TYR A 147 -17.54 -2.07 30.26
CA TYR A 147 -18.64 -3.05 30.14
C TYR A 147 -19.98 -2.46 30.59
N ASN A 148 -19.96 -1.49 31.51
CA ASN A 148 -21.13 -0.75 31.98
C ASN A 148 -21.58 0.38 31.03
N LEU A 149 -20.89 0.60 29.89
CA LEU A 149 -21.28 1.64 28.93
C LEU A 149 -22.61 1.32 28.21
N GLU A 150 -23.43 2.34 28.05
CA GLU A 150 -24.62 2.33 27.18
C GLU A 150 -24.18 2.18 25.70
N ASP A 151 -24.95 1.43 24.89
CA ASP A 151 -24.58 1.06 23.50
C ASP A 151 -24.09 2.25 22.65
N HIS A 152 -24.77 3.39 22.79
CA HIS A 152 -24.58 4.57 21.96
C HIS A 152 -23.28 5.35 22.29
N TYR A 153 -22.66 5.09 23.45
CA TYR A 153 -21.35 5.67 23.79
C TYR A 153 -20.18 4.86 23.23
N LEU A 154 -20.34 3.54 23.02
CA LEU A 154 -19.26 2.64 22.62
C LEU A 154 -18.56 3.10 21.34
N GLY A 155 -19.33 3.47 20.31
CA GLY A 155 -18.78 3.87 19.00
C GLY A 155 -18.03 5.19 19.04
N THR A 156 -18.55 6.19 19.76
CA THR A 156 -17.92 7.51 19.89
C THR A 156 -16.64 7.44 20.74
N ILE A 157 -16.63 6.64 21.82
CA ILE A 157 -15.44 6.42 22.65
C ILE A 157 -14.36 5.68 21.86
N VAL A 158 -14.68 4.57 21.18
CA VAL A 158 -13.66 3.84 20.39
C VAL A 158 -13.19 4.62 19.17
N ASN A 159 -13.98 5.58 18.65
CA ASN A 159 -13.49 6.51 17.65
C ASN A 159 -12.41 7.44 18.23
N ALA A 160 -12.59 7.98 19.44
CA ALA A 160 -11.59 8.84 20.09
C ALA A 160 -10.26 8.10 20.33
N PHE A 161 -10.28 6.88 20.90
CA PHE A 161 -9.09 6.05 21.04
C PHE A 161 -8.51 5.60 19.68
N GLY A 162 -9.35 5.41 18.67
CA GLY A 162 -8.93 5.19 17.29
C GLY A 162 -8.15 6.36 16.69
N HIS A 163 -8.56 7.60 16.97
CA HIS A 163 -7.78 8.79 16.63
C HIS A 163 -6.45 8.83 17.39
N MET A 164 -6.43 8.57 18.70
CA MET A 164 -5.18 8.53 19.50
C MET A 164 -4.16 7.51 18.94
N CYS A 165 -4.60 6.31 18.56
CA CYS A 165 -3.79 5.32 17.84
C CYS A 165 -3.14 5.88 16.56
N VAL A 166 -3.92 6.57 15.72
CA VAL A 166 -3.44 7.11 14.45
C VAL A 166 -2.53 8.33 14.65
N LEU A 167 -2.88 9.24 15.57
CA LEU A 167 -2.04 10.39 15.93
C LEU A 167 -0.67 9.93 16.45
N SER A 168 -0.64 8.88 17.29
CA SER A 168 0.59 8.24 17.76
C SER A 168 1.43 7.66 16.62
N ASN A 169 0.82 7.04 15.60
CA ASN A 169 1.53 6.59 14.40
C ASN A 169 2.18 7.77 13.65
N PHE A 170 1.43 8.83 13.37
CA PHE A 170 1.92 9.97 12.59
C PHE A 170 2.98 10.79 13.34
N ALA A 171 2.89 10.90 14.67
CA ALA A 171 3.97 11.45 15.50
C ALA A 171 5.24 10.59 15.46
N GLU A 172 5.13 9.25 15.51
CA GLU A 172 6.29 8.36 15.41
C GLU A 172 6.95 8.43 14.03
N TRP A 173 6.18 8.53 12.95
CA TRP A 173 6.70 8.70 11.58
C TRP A 173 7.32 10.09 11.35
N ALA A 174 6.78 11.15 11.95
CA ALA A 174 7.43 12.46 11.97
C ALA A 174 8.77 12.40 12.72
N HIS A 175 8.79 11.76 13.91
CA HIS A 175 10.02 11.56 14.69
C HIS A 175 11.05 10.69 13.96
N ARG A 176 10.66 9.62 13.24
CA ARG A 176 11.57 8.87 12.34
C ARG A 176 12.30 9.79 11.37
N GLY A 177 11.59 10.76 10.78
CA GLY A 177 12.17 11.81 9.93
C GLY A 177 13.20 12.68 10.66
N ARG A 178 12.94 13.07 11.92
CA ARG A 178 13.92 13.79 12.76
C ARG A 178 15.15 12.94 13.06
N ARG A 179 14.97 11.69 13.52
CA ARG A 179 16.07 10.74 13.82
C ARG A 179 16.98 10.55 12.60
N ARG A 180 16.39 10.41 11.40
CA ARG A 180 17.13 10.27 10.14
C ARG A 180 17.96 11.51 9.79
N LYS A 181 17.47 12.73 10.07
CA LYS A 181 18.31 13.95 9.95
C LYS A 181 19.45 13.94 10.97
N ALA A 182 19.18 13.61 12.23
CA ALA A 182 20.20 13.57 13.28
C ALA A 182 21.35 12.60 12.94
N PHE A 183 21.06 11.38 12.47
CA PHE A 183 22.10 10.42 12.06
C PHE A 183 22.94 10.84 10.84
N ASP A 184 22.44 11.76 10.00
CA ASP A 184 23.20 12.32 8.87
C ASP A 184 24.14 13.47 9.32
N MET A 185 23.72 14.20 10.37
CA MET A 185 24.46 15.30 10.99
C MET A 185 25.54 14.82 11.98
N SER A 186 25.22 13.85 12.86
CA SER A 186 26.15 13.34 13.88
C SER A 186 26.56 11.90 13.59
N PHE A 187 27.82 11.70 13.19
CA PHE A 187 28.39 10.37 12.93
C PHE A 187 28.79 9.66 14.23
N THR A 188 27.80 9.30 15.04
CA THR A 188 27.98 8.48 16.26
C THR A 188 27.35 7.10 16.03
N PRO A 189 28.13 6.07 15.66
CA PRO A 189 27.61 4.72 15.50
C PRO A 189 26.97 4.19 16.79
N ASN A 190 25.85 3.50 16.66
CA ASN A 190 25.23 2.78 17.77
C ASN A 190 24.63 1.46 17.24
N GLU A 191 25.30 0.36 17.55
CA GLU A 191 24.95 -0.99 17.06
C GLU A 191 23.70 -1.55 17.75
N ARG A 192 23.29 -0.99 18.90
CA ARG A 192 22.04 -1.34 19.60
C ARG A 192 20.81 -0.57 19.08
N ILE A 193 20.96 0.17 17.99
CA ILE A 193 19.88 0.89 17.32
C ILE A 193 19.88 0.47 15.86
N TYR A 194 18.94 -0.40 15.48
CA TYR A 194 18.62 -0.63 14.08
C TYR A 194 18.19 0.68 13.42
N GLY A 195 18.58 0.91 12.17
CA GLY A 195 18.39 2.19 11.50
C GLY A 195 19.31 3.33 11.98
N SER A 196 20.40 3.03 12.70
CA SER A 196 21.45 4.01 13.05
C SER A 196 22.32 4.39 11.84
N VAL A 197 23.39 5.16 12.09
CA VAL A 197 24.28 5.78 11.09
C VAL A 197 24.66 4.84 9.93
N TYR A 198 25.03 3.58 10.20
CA TYR A 198 25.45 2.65 9.14
C TYR A 198 24.32 2.19 8.20
N GLU A 199 23.05 2.45 8.49
CA GLU A 199 21.93 2.26 7.57
C GLU A 199 21.54 3.52 6.80
N THR A 200 22.24 4.64 6.99
CA THR A 200 22.16 5.78 6.05
C THR A 200 22.98 5.46 4.79
N LEU A 201 22.74 6.18 3.69
CA LEU A 201 23.54 5.99 2.47
C LEU A 201 25.01 6.38 2.70
N LYS A 202 25.24 7.55 3.31
CA LYS A 202 26.54 8.09 3.71
C LYS A 202 27.31 7.14 4.65
N GLY A 203 26.64 6.62 5.68
CA GLY A 203 27.24 5.64 6.60
C GLY A 203 27.50 4.28 5.95
N THR A 204 26.68 3.88 4.97
CA THR A 204 26.92 2.67 4.16
C THR A 204 28.16 2.84 3.29
N PHE A 205 28.33 3.98 2.61
CA PHE A 205 29.54 4.30 1.85
C PHE A 205 30.79 4.26 2.73
N HIS A 206 30.79 4.98 3.86
CA HIS A 206 31.91 4.97 4.80
C HIS A 206 32.28 3.55 5.29
N MET A 207 31.29 2.73 5.65
CA MET A 207 31.50 1.36 6.12
C MET A 207 32.01 0.42 5.01
N LEU A 208 31.56 0.58 3.76
CA LEU A 208 32.07 -0.19 2.62
C LEU A 208 33.52 0.20 2.27
N ILE A 209 33.83 1.49 2.23
CA ILE A 209 35.20 1.99 2.00
C ILE A 209 36.13 1.47 3.12
N LYS A 210 35.71 1.56 4.39
CA LYS A 210 36.45 0.99 5.54
C LYS A 210 36.59 -0.54 5.46
N SER A 211 35.69 -1.22 4.75
CA SER A 211 35.76 -2.67 4.49
C SER A 211 36.63 -3.03 3.27
N GLY A 212 37.33 -2.07 2.67
CA GLY A 212 38.27 -2.29 1.56
C GLY A 212 37.64 -2.30 0.17
N PHE A 213 36.41 -1.81 0.00
CA PHE A 213 35.79 -1.68 -1.32
C PHE A 213 36.20 -0.36 -2.00
N ASP A 214 36.52 -0.44 -3.29
CA ASP A 214 36.80 0.74 -4.11
C ASP A 214 35.55 1.63 -4.27
N ILE A 215 35.76 2.94 -4.32
CA ILE A 215 34.70 3.93 -4.33
C ILE A 215 33.96 4.01 -5.69
N HIS A 216 34.66 3.74 -6.79
CA HIS A 216 34.04 3.65 -8.11
C HIS A 216 33.25 2.34 -8.27
N GLN A 217 33.70 1.24 -7.66
CA GLN A 217 32.92 0.00 -7.54
C GLN A 217 31.61 0.22 -6.77
N ILE A 218 31.63 0.98 -5.66
CA ILE A 218 30.42 1.30 -4.90
C ILE A 218 29.47 2.20 -5.73
N TYR A 219 30.01 3.21 -6.42
CA TYR A 219 29.26 4.07 -7.34
C TYR A 219 28.58 3.29 -8.46
N GLU A 220 29.32 2.45 -9.19
CA GLU A 220 28.78 1.63 -10.27
C GLU A 220 27.73 0.64 -9.74
N GLN A 221 27.96 0.02 -8.59
CA GLN A 221 26.97 -0.88 -8.00
C GLN A 221 25.67 -0.16 -7.63
N LEU A 222 25.72 1.09 -7.16
CA LEU A 222 24.50 1.87 -6.90
C LEU A 222 23.81 2.30 -8.20
N CYS A 223 24.55 2.80 -9.19
CA CYS A 223 23.98 3.26 -10.46
C CYS A 223 23.36 2.11 -11.28
N ASN A 224 23.87 0.88 -11.13
CA ASN A 224 23.39 -0.30 -11.85
C ASN A 224 22.35 -1.13 -11.05
N GLN A 225 21.76 -0.60 -9.96
CA GLN A 225 20.73 -1.30 -9.18
C GLN A 225 19.31 -0.74 -9.39
N THR A 226 18.30 -1.58 -9.18
CA THR A 226 16.88 -1.25 -9.34
C THR A 226 16.03 -1.93 -8.26
N ILE A 227 15.19 -1.13 -7.58
CA ILE A 227 14.17 -1.62 -6.65
C ILE A 227 12.79 -1.42 -7.30
N ASP A 228 12.04 -2.50 -7.53
CA ASP A 228 10.68 -2.45 -8.10
C ASP A 228 9.65 -2.65 -6.99
N PHE A 229 8.97 -1.55 -6.62
CA PHE A 229 7.95 -1.49 -5.60
C PHE A 229 6.59 -1.86 -6.19
N VAL A 230 6.13 -3.08 -5.91
CA VAL A 230 4.82 -3.54 -6.35
C VAL A 230 3.78 -3.13 -5.32
N LEU A 231 3.16 -1.97 -5.56
CA LEU A 231 2.20 -1.35 -4.66
C LEU A 231 0.86 -2.11 -4.69
N THR A 232 0.26 -2.27 -3.51
CA THR A 232 -1.00 -3.00 -3.39
C THR A 232 -2.03 -2.31 -2.51
N THR A 233 -3.28 -2.40 -2.93
CA THR A 233 -4.43 -2.04 -2.10
C THR A 233 -4.67 -3.14 -1.07
N HIS A 234 -5.00 -2.73 0.16
CA HIS A 234 -5.27 -3.67 1.26
C HIS A 234 -6.68 -3.45 1.82
N PRO A 235 -7.50 -4.51 1.98
CA PRO A 235 -8.84 -4.36 2.54
C PRO A 235 -8.78 -3.79 3.97
N THR A 236 -7.79 -4.21 4.78
CA THR A 236 -7.65 -3.74 6.16
C THR A 236 -6.96 -2.37 6.30
N GLN A 237 -6.88 -1.57 5.22
CA GLN A 237 -6.41 -0.18 5.29
C GLN A 237 -7.37 0.64 6.16
N ALA A 238 -7.03 0.78 7.45
CA ALA A 238 -7.92 1.33 8.46
C ALA A 238 -8.35 2.77 8.15
N ILE A 239 -7.40 3.57 7.65
CA ILE A 239 -7.56 4.99 7.32
C ILE A 239 -8.09 5.14 5.88
N ARG A 240 -9.20 5.86 5.71
CA ARG A 240 -9.75 6.21 4.39
C ARG A 240 -8.94 7.34 3.75
N THR A 241 -8.79 7.38 2.43
CA THR A 241 -7.98 8.37 1.69
C THR A 241 -8.31 9.83 2.05
N SER A 242 -9.59 10.14 2.33
CA SER A 242 -10.03 11.46 2.79
C SER A 242 -9.44 11.86 4.17
N LEU A 243 -9.29 10.89 5.08
CA LEU A 243 -8.68 11.10 6.40
C LEU A 243 -7.16 11.13 6.33
N LEU A 244 -6.58 10.31 5.46
CA LEU A 244 -5.13 10.22 5.25
C LEU A 244 -4.53 11.61 4.90
N LYS A 245 -5.23 12.39 4.05
CA LYS A 245 -4.80 13.76 3.71
C LYS A 245 -4.70 14.68 4.95
N ASN A 246 -5.64 14.59 5.88
CA ASN A 246 -5.61 15.36 7.13
C ASN A 246 -4.45 14.93 8.04
N TYR A 247 -4.25 13.63 8.25
CA TYR A 247 -3.17 13.12 9.10
C TYR A 247 -1.77 13.42 8.55
N ILE A 248 -1.59 13.38 7.22
CA ILE A 248 -0.35 13.83 6.57
C ILE A 248 -0.10 15.31 6.89
N GLN A 249 -1.12 16.18 6.78
CA GLN A 249 -0.95 17.60 7.11
C GLN A 249 -0.68 17.85 8.60
N LEU A 250 -1.30 17.10 9.52
CA LEU A 250 -0.95 17.16 10.94
C LEU A 250 0.55 16.87 11.17
N ALA A 251 1.08 15.80 10.58
CA ALA A 251 2.51 15.47 10.72
C ALA A 251 3.45 16.47 10.01
N GLU A 252 3.05 17.02 8.85
CA GLU A 252 3.82 18.08 8.20
C GLU A 252 3.79 19.41 8.98
N LEU A 253 2.71 19.70 9.72
CA LEU A 253 2.59 20.87 10.60
C LEU A 253 3.45 20.72 11.87
N LEU A 254 3.50 19.54 12.48
CA LEU A 254 4.42 19.26 13.59
C LEU A 254 5.88 19.52 13.17
N LEU A 255 6.29 18.99 12.02
CA LEU A 255 7.64 19.19 11.48
C LEU A 255 7.93 20.65 11.04
N LYS A 256 6.91 21.47 10.76
CA LYS A 256 7.05 22.92 10.52
C LYS A 256 7.18 23.71 11.82
N LEU A 257 6.45 23.34 12.87
CA LEU A 257 6.55 23.97 14.20
C LEU A 257 7.97 23.86 14.75
N ASP A 258 8.60 22.69 14.60
CA ASP A 258 9.99 22.43 15.03
C ASP A 258 11.06 23.27 14.29
N SER A 259 10.68 24.07 13.28
CA SER A 259 11.58 24.96 12.53
C SER A 259 11.08 26.41 12.42
N THR A 260 10.09 26.81 13.21
CA THR A 260 9.44 28.12 13.13
C THR A 260 9.74 28.96 14.37
N ASP A 261 11.02 29.29 14.59
CA ASP A 261 11.46 29.77 15.91
C ASP A 261 11.10 31.22 16.25
N LYS A 262 11.03 32.12 15.26
CA LYS A 262 11.21 33.56 15.47
C LYS A 262 9.95 34.40 15.67
N GLU A 263 8.75 33.89 15.36
CA GLU A 263 7.54 34.70 15.29
C GLU A 263 6.33 34.00 15.92
N LEU A 264 5.80 34.57 17.00
CA LEU A 264 4.69 33.98 17.78
C LEU A 264 3.42 33.80 16.94
N TYR A 265 3.09 34.74 16.05
CA TYR A 265 1.91 34.63 15.20
C TYR A 265 2.01 33.48 14.18
N LYS A 266 3.22 33.17 13.67
CA LYS A 266 3.45 32.00 12.81
C LYS A 266 3.27 30.69 13.58
N LYS A 267 3.74 30.63 14.84
CA LYS A 267 3.46 29.49 15.74
C LYS A 267 1.96 29.34 16.02
N LYS A 268 1.24 30.43 16.32
CA LYS A 268 -0.23 30.43 16.52
C LYS A 268 -0.97 29.95 15.25
N LEU A 269 -0.64 30.49 14.08
CA LEU A 269 -1.26 30.05 12.81
C LEU A 269 -1.01 28.55 12.51
N LEU A 270 0.19 28.03 12.78
CA LEU A 270 0.45 26.58 12.63
C LEU A 270 -0.36 25.73 13.63
N TYR A 271 -0.57 26.22 14.85
CA TYR A 271 -1.39 25.59 15.87
C TYR A 271 -2.90 25.61 15.55
N ASP A 272 -3.42 26.73 15.06
CA ASP A 272 -4.81 26.86 14.60
C ASP A 272 -5.09 25.95 13.39
N ASN A 273 -4.09 25.77 12.51
CA ASN A 273 -4.13 24.75 11.45
C ASN A 273 -4.12 23.32 11.99
N LEU A 274 -3.34 23.00 13.04
CA LEU A 274 -3.40 21.69 13.71
C LEU A 274 -4.80 21.43 14.28
N LYS A 275 -5.38 22.39 15.02
CA LYS A 275 -6.77 22.31 15.50
C LYS A 275 -7.76 22.07 14.36
N THR A 276 -7.59 22.78 13.24
CA THR A 276 -8.45 22.68 12.05
C THR A 276 -8.39 21.29 11.41
N TYR A 277 -7.20 20.74 11.14
CA TYR A 277 -7.06 19.40 10.55
C TYR A 277 -7.49 18.29 11.52
N LEU A 278 -7.33 18.47 12.83
CA LEU A 278 -7.77 17.53 13.85
C LEU A 278 -9.30 17.50 13.97
N LEU A 279 -9.95 18.67 14.00
CA LEU A 279 -11.41 18.79 13.92
C LEU A 279 -11.93 18.22 12.60
N ALA A 280 -11.28 18.49 11.46
CA ALA A 280 -11.66 17.93 10.17
C ALA A 280 -11.51 16.39 10.13
N ALA A 281 -10.51 15.83 10.83
CA ALA A 281 -10.38 14.38 10.99
C ALA A 281 -11.51 13.79 11.86
N TRP A 282 -11.82 14.42 13.01
CA TRP A 282 -12.92 14.02 13.90
C TRP A 282 -14.30 14.10 13.22
N LYS A 283 -14.53 15.15 12.42
CA LYS A 283 -15.77 15.37 11.65
C LYS A 283 -15.79 14.67 10.28
N THR A 284 -14.86 13.74 10.01
CA THR A 284 -14.85 12.93 8.79
C THR A 284 -15.08 11.46 9.12
N ASP A 285 -16.20 10.89 8.62
CA ASP A 285 -16.58 9.52 8.92
C ASP A 285 -15.45 8.51 8.62
N VAL A 286 -14.98 7.77 9.63
CA VAL A 286 -13.93 6.75 9.51
C VAL A 286 -14.41 5.46 8.83
N ILE A 287 -15.74 5.26 8.73
CA ILE A 287 -16.36 4.06 8.14
C ILE A 287 -16.41 4.17 6.61
N ARG A 288 -16.28 3.03 5.93
CA ARG A 288 -16.65 2.86 4.51
C ARG A 288 -18.08 2.31 4.48
N ARG A 289 -19.09 3.17 4.37
CA ARG A 289 -20.52 2.74 4.34
C ARG A 289 -20.91 2.01 3.04
N ILE A 290 -20.14 2.20 1.98
CA ILE A 290 -20.25 1.49 0.70
C ILE A 290 -19.00 0.63 0.51
N LYS A 291 -19.16 -0.59 -0.03
CA LYS A 291 -18.03 -1.47 -0.39
C LYS A 291 -17.25 -0.86 -1.56
N PRO A 292 -15.93 -0.68 -1.48
CA PRO A 292 -15.16 -0.15 -2.60
C PRO A 292 -15.09 -1.16 -3.74
N THR A 293 -15.19 -0.68 -4.98
CA THR A 293 -14.90 -1.46 -6.19
C THR A 293 -13.39 -1.59 -6.39
N PRO A 294 -12.90 -2.50 -7.26
CA PRO A 294 -11.48 -2.52 -7.62
C PRO A 294 -11.00 -1.23 -8.30
N ILE A 295 -11.92 -0.45 -8.90
CA ILE A 295 -11.62 0.87 -9.47
C ILE A 295 -11.42 1.92 -8.36
N ASP A 296 -12.27 1.94 -7.32
CA ASP A 296 -12.07 2.82 -6.15
C ASP A 296 -10.75 2.52 -5.43
N GLU A 297 -10.36 1.24 -5.38
CA GLU A 297 -9.07 0.78 -4.88
C GLU A 297 -7.91 1.31 -5.76
N ALA A 298 -8.00 1.19 -7.09
CA ALA A 298 -6.98 1.72 -8.01
C ALA A 298 -6.86 3.25 -7.95
N ILE A 299 -7.98 3.98 -7.94
CA ILE A 299 -8.01 5.44 -7.76
C ILE A 299 -7.34 5.82 -6.44
N SER A 300 -7.69 5.15 -5.33
CA SER A 300 -7.10 5.42 -4.01
C SER A 300 -5.58 5.21 -3.98
N LEU A 301 -5.05 4.30 -4.81
CA LEU A 301 -3.60 4.08 -4.94
C LEU A 301 -2.93 5.17 -5.80
N VAL A 302 -3.54 5.54 -6.93
CA VAL A 302 -3.05 6.65 -7.78
C VAL A 302 -2.98 7.97 -6.99
N ASP A 303 -4.01 8.25 -6.18
CA ASP A 303 -4.07 9.40 -5.26
C ASP A 303 -2.84 9.46 -4.34
N ILE A 304 -2.37 8.31 -3.85
CA ILE A 304 -1.18 8.20 -3.00
C ILE A 304 0.09 8.38 -3.83
N VAL A 305 0.24 7.73 -4.98
CA VAL A 305 1.46 7.86 -5.82
C VAL A 305 1.69 9.30 -6.24
N GLU A 306 0.64 10.01 -6.66
CA GLU A 306 0.69 11.44 -6.97
C GLU A 306 1.18 12.29 -5.79
N ASN A 307 0.46 12.24 -4.67
CA ASN A 307 0.68 13.16 -3.54
C ASN A 307 1.90 12.79 -2.67
N CYS A 308 2.33 11.51 -2.74
CA CYS A 308 3.33 10.96 -1.84
C CYS A 308 4.62 10.50 -2.51
N ILE A 309 4.64 10.24 -3.83
CA ILE A 309 5.78 9.60 -4.51
C ILE A 309 6.28 10.42 -5.70
N PHE A 310 5.42 10.73 -6.69
CA PHE A 310 5.81 11.25 -8.00
C PHE A 310 6.69 12.51 -7.95
N TYR A 311 6.23 13.55 -7.24
CA TYR A 311 6.97 14.82 -7.11
C TYR A 311 8.15 14.76 -6.11
N ARG A 312 8.36 13.62 -5.44
CA ARG A 312 9.39 13.47 -4.40
C ARG A 312 10.60 12.67 -4.85
N ILE A 313 10.44 11.75 -5.81
CA ILE A 313 11.53 10.94 -6.38
C ILE A 313 12.73 11.79 -6.84
N PRO A 314 12.59 12.90 -7.59
CA PRO A 314 13.76 13.67 -8.05
C PRO A 314 14.58 14.24 -6.89
N ASN A 315 13.93 14.70 -5.82
CA ASN A 315 14.61 15.19 -4.61
C ASN A 315 15.38 14.09 -3.88
N ILE A 316 14.91 12.83 -3.93
CA ILE A 316 15.62 11.69 -3.34
C ILE A 316 16.84 11.32 -4.20
N ILE A 317 16.75 11.39 -5.53
CA ILE A 317 17.92 11.15 -6.37
C ILE A 317 18.93 12.31 -6.25
N ARG A 318 18.48 13.56 -6.07
CA ARG A 318 19.37 14.69 -5.71
C ARG A 318 20.04 14.52 -4.34
N TYR A 319 19.40 13.85 -3.38
CA TYR A 319 20.09 13.45 -2.14
C TYR A 319 21.22 12.44 -2.42
N ILE A 320 21.00 11.47 -3.31
CA ILE A 320 22.05 10.52 -3.73
C ILE A 320 23.19 11.26 -4.45
N ASP A 321 22.87 12.17 -5.38
CA ASP A 321 23.86 13.04 -6.05
C ASP A 321 24.69 13.82 -5.02
N ASN A 322 24.07 14.37 -3.98
CA ASN A 322 24.78 15.10 -2.91
C ASN A 322 25.70 14.21 -2.06
N VAL A 323 25.34 12.94 -1.83
CA VAL A 323 26.27 11.97 -1.21
C VAL A 323 27.44 11.68 -2.15
N PHE A 324 27.20 11.57 -3.46
CA PHE A 324 28.24 11.35 -4.47
C PHE A 324 29.21 12.52 -4.57
N TYR A 325 28.73 13.77 -4.58
CA TYR A 325 29.59 14.96 -4.55
C TYR A 325 30.47 15.01 -3.29
N GLY A 326 29.98 14.56 -2.14
CA GLY A 326 30.77 14.43 -0.90
C GLY A 326 31.92 13.41 -0.99
N TYR A 327 32.00 12.64 -2.08
CA TYR A 327 33.04 11.66 -2.38
C TYR A 327 33.76 11.95 -3.73
N ASN A 328 33.60 13.15 -4.30
CA ASN A 328 34.10 13.54 -5.63
C ASN A 328 33.62 12.63 -6.78
N LEU A 329 32.47 11.96 -6.62
CA LEU A 329 31.84 11.15 -7.66
C LEU A 329 30.90 12.01 -8.54
N PRO A 330 30.72 11.64 -9.83
CA PRO A 330 29.67 12.23 -10.66
C PRO A 330 28.27 11.88 -10.13
N PRO A 331 27.22 12.64 -10.50
CA PRO A 331 25.85 12.35 -10.10
C PRO A 331 25.33 11.01 -10.66
N VAL A 332 24.23 10.50 -10.10
CA VAL A 332 23.56 9.27 -10.57
C VAL A 332 23.22 9.40 -12.06
N LYS A 333 23.67 8.43 -12.85
CA LYS A 333 23.54 8.37 -14.32
C LYS A 333 22.08 8.54 -14.75
N LEU A 334 21.86 9.12 -15.94
CA LEU A 334 20.51 9.42 -16.44
C LEU A 334 19.72 8.16 -16.85
N ASP A 335 20.40 7.06 -17.14
CA ASP A 335 19.80 5.76 -17.45
C ASP A 335 19.51 4.89 -16.22
N SER A 336 20.06 5.23 -15.04
CA SER A 336 19.89 4.50 -13.79
C SER A 336 18.44 4.48 -13.29
N LYS A 337 17.80 3.30 -13.34
CA LYS A 337 16.44 3.06 -12.83
C LYS A 337 16.47 2.64 -11.36
N ILE A 338 16.91 3.55 -10.48
CA ILE A 338 17.12 3.30 -9.04
C ILE A 338 15.85 2.74 -8.35
N CYS A 339 14.68 3.27 -8.71
CA CYS A 339 13.38 2.77 -8.27
C CYS A 339 12.42 2.63 -9.46
N LEU A 340 11.50 1.68 -9.38
CA LEU A 340 10.36 1.49 -10.29
C LEU A 340 9.09 1.24 -9.47
N PHE A 341 7.93 1.49 -10.08
CA PHE A 341 6.64 1.30 -9.43
C PHE A 341 5.70 0.44 -10.27
N SER A 342 5.23 -0.65 -9.66
CA SER A 342 4.23 -1.56 -10.20
C SER A 342 2.96 -1.55 -9.33
N SER A 343 1.85 -2.10 -9.81
CA SER A 343 0.55 -2.15 -9.12
C SER A 343 -0.12 -3.51 -9.32
N TRP A 344 -0.91 -3.94 -8.33
CA TRP A 344 -1.87 -5.05 -8.45
C TRP A 344 -3.34 -4.59 -8.53
N ALA A 345 -3.62 -3.33 -8.23
CA ALA A 345 -4.99 -2.83 -8.19
C ALA A 345 -5.56 -2.78 -9.61
N GLY A 346 -6.60 -3.59 -9.89
CA GLY A 346 -7.19 -3.74 -11.23
C GLY A 346 -6.60 -4.84 -12.11
N GLY A 347 -5.55 -5.55 -11.67
CA GLY A 347 -4.90 -6.64 -12.41
C GLY A 347 -4.88 -7.98 -11.66
N ASP A 348 -4.77 -7.95 -10.33
CA ASP A 348 -4.85 -9.13 -9.47
C ASP A 348 -6.31 -9.56 -9.24
N ARG A 349 -6.67 -10.68 -9.86
CA ARG A 349 -8.00 -11.29 -9.88
C ARG A 349 -8.09 -12.61 -9.10
N ASP A 350 -7.04 -13.00 -8.37
CA ASP A 350 -7.05 -14.21 -7.53
C ASP A 350 -8.24 -14.17 -6.53
N GLY A 351 -9.20 -15.05 -6.79
CA GLY A 351 -10.47 -15.12 -6.08
C GLY A 351 -11.21 -13.78 -6.01
N ASN A 352 -11.03 -12.86 -6.97
CA ASN A 352 -11.71 -11.58 -7.01
C ASN A 352 -12.55 -11.45 -8.29
N PRO A 353 -13.78 -12.00 -8.33
CA PRO A 353 -14.61 -12.01 -9.53
C PRO A 353 -15.02 -10.59 -10.00
N PHE A 354 -14.79 -9.56 -9.18
CA PHE A 354 -15.04 -8.16 -9.53
C PHE A 354 -13.91 -7.51 -10.35
N VAL A 355 -12.74 -8.15 -10.48
CA VAL A 355 -11.69 -7.69 -11.42
C VAL A 355 -11.94 -8.35 -12.76
N LEU A 356 -12.70 -7.62 -13.59
CA LEU A 356 -13.06 -8.03 -14.95
C LEU A 356 -11.97 -7.58 -15.96
N PRO A 357 -11.94 -8.13 -17.18
CA PRO A 357 -11.06 -7.62 -18.25
C PRO A 357 -11.20 -6.10 -18.47
N GLU A 358 -12.42 -5.58 -18.41
CA GLU A 358 -12.74 -4.16 -18.55
C GLU A 358 -12.14 -3.33 -17.41
N THR A 359 -12.04 -3.89 -16.20
CA THR A 359 -11.37 -3.26 -15.06
C THR A 359 -9.88 -3.09 -15.33
N THR A 360 -9.23 -4.11 -15.89
CA THR A 360 -7.82 -4.05 -16.28
C THR A 360 -7.59 -3.02 -17.39
N ARG A 361 -8.45 -3.00 -18.43
CA ARG A 361 -8.41 -1.98 -19.50
C ARG A 361 -8.58 -0.56 -18.92
N TYR A 362 -9.61 -0.35 -18.09
CA TYR A 362 -9.89 0.93 -17.45
C TYR A 362 -8.72 1.44 -16.61
N VAL A 363 -8.14 0.59 -15.74
CA VAL A 363 -7.05 1.02 -14.85
C VAL A 363 -5.77 1.34 -15.63
N CYS A 364 -5.40 0.56 -16.64
CA CYS A 364 -4.25 0.91 -17.50
C CYS A 364 -4.47 2.25 -18.22
N TYR A 365 -5.68 2.53 -18.73
CA TYR A 365 -5.98 3.79 -19.41
C TYR A 365 -6.02 4.98 -18.43
N MET A 366 -6.61 4.80 -17.24
CA MET A 366 -6.63 5.79 -16.16
C MET A 366 -5.20 6.12 -15.70
N ASN A 367 -4.35 5.11 -15.55
CA ASN A 367 -2.94 5.25 -15.20
C ASN A 367 -2.17 6.05 -16.27
N LYS A 368 -2.37 5.78 -17.57
CA LYS A 368 -1.75 6.56 -18.66
C LYS A 368 -2.23 8.02 -18.69
N ILE A 369 -3.53 8.26 -18.50
CA ILE A 369 -4.10 9.61 -18.37
C ILE A 369 -3.43 10.35 -17.21
N ARG A 370 -3.38 9.74 -16.02
CA ARG A 370 -2.87 10.44 -14.83
C ARG A 370 -1.36 10.64 -14.88
N GLY A 371 -0.60 9.68 -15.42
CA GLY A 371 0.83 9.87 -15.71
C GLY A 371 1.07 11.13 -16.56
N CYS A 372 0.38 11.24 -17.69
CA CYS A 372 0.49 12.42 -18.56
C CYS A 372 0.01 13.71 -17.88
N GLU A 373 -1.06 13.68 -17.08
CA GLU A 373 -1.54 14.84 -16.31
C GLU A 373 -0.54 15.34 -15.27
N LEU A 374 0.31 14.46 -14.71
CA LEU A 374 1.36 14.82 -13.74
C LEU A 374 2.62 15.39 -14.41
N PHE A 375 2.92 15.00 -15.65
CA PHE A 375 4.01 15.62 -16.43
C PHE A 375 3.66 17.01 -16.95
N ILE A 376 2.39 17.29 -17.25
CA ILE A 376 1.94 18.58 -17.76
C ILE A 376 2.44 19.79 -16.94
N PRO A 377 2.24 19.89 -15.60
CA PRO A 377 2.73 21.03 -14.83
C PRO A 377 4.26 21.10 -14.76
N MET A 378 4.97 19.96 -14.89
CA MET A 378 6.43 19.95 -15.00
C MET A 378 6.90 20.54 -16.33
N VAL A 379 6.26 20.17 -17.44
CA VAL A 379 6.56 20.70 -18.77
C VAL A 379 6.12 22.17 -18.90
N GLU A 380 4.98 22.57 -18.34
CA GLU A 380 4.53 23.96 -18.26
C GLU A 380 5.54 24.84 -17.50
N LYS A 381 6.17 24.32 -16.44
CA LYS A 381 7.29 24.99 -15.76
C LYS A 381 8.55 25.04 -16.64
N LEU A 382 8.93 23.98 -17.35
CA LEU A 382 10.05 24.04 -18.32
C LEU A 382 9.80 25.05 -19.46
N ILE A 383 8.56 25.17 -19.96
CA ILE A 383 8.14 26.15 -20.98
C ILE A 383 8.26 27.60 -20.49
N ARG A 384 8.16 27.83 -19.17
CA ARG A 384 8.39 29.13 -18.54
C ARG A 384 9.87 29.41 -18.30
N ASP A 385 10.61 28.40 -17.83
CA ASP A 385 11.98 28.57 -17.32
C ASP A 385 13.04 28.52 -18.44
N LEU A 386 12.79 27.82 -19.56
CA LEU A 386 13.76 27.58 -20.64
C LEU A 386 13.53 28.50 -21.86
N THR A 387 13.58 29.82 -21.63
CA THR A 387 13.48 30.89 -22.66
C THR A 387 14.79 31.13 -23.44
N LEU A 388 15.77 30.23 -23.31
CA LEU A 388 17.12 30.37 -23.90
C LEU A 388 17.07 30.39 -25.43
N HIS A 389 17.83 31.33 -26.02
CA HIS A 389 17.96 31.50 -27.47
C HIS A 389 19.21 30.83 -28.07
N HIS A 390 20.22 30.53 -27.24
CA HIS A 390 21.45 29.88 -27.68
C HIS A 390 21.33 28.35 -27.55
N CYS A 391 21.53 27.65 -28.66
CA CYS A 391 21.42 26.18 -28.75
C CYS A 391 22.17 25.66 -29.98
N THR A 392 22.48 24.36 -30.00
CA THR A 392 23.27 23.73 -31.07
C THR A 392 22.55 23.74 -32.42
N GLN A 393 23.32 23.72 -33.51
CA GLN A 393 22.73 23.65 -34.86
C GLN A 393 22.02 22.31 -35.12
N HIS A 394 22.46 21.22 -34.47
CA HIS A 394 21.73 19.94 -34.49
C HIS A 394 20.32 20.11 -33.91
N PHE A 395 20.22 20.67 -32.70
CA PHE A 395 18.93 20.88 -32.03
C PHE A 395 18.00 21.82 -32.81
N LYS A 396 18.52 22.88 -33.44
CA LYS A 396 17.73 23.75 -34.33
C LYS A 396 17.10 22.99 -35.50
N THR A 397 17.84 22.06 -36.10
CA THR A 397 17.34 21.20 -37.18
C THR A 397 16.33 20.17 -36.64
N TYR A 398 16.63 19.52 -35.51
CA TYR A 398 15.74 18.57 -34.85
C TYR A 398 14.37 19.19 -34.49
N VAL A 399 14.36 20.35 -33.82
CA VAL A 399 13.12 21.04 -33.45
C VAL A 399 12.33 21.48 -34.69
N LYS A 400 13.01 21.82 -35.80
CA LYS A 400 12.33 22.08 -37.08
C LYS A 400 11.67 20.81 -37.64
N LEU A 401 12.33 19.66 -37.61
CA LEU A 401 11.76 18.40 -38.10
C LEU A 401 10.56 17.95 -37.26
N LEU A 402 10.68 18.05 -35.93
CA LEU A 402 9.58 17.82 -34.98
C LEU A 402 8.39 18.77 -35.21
N GLU A 403 8.66 20.03 -35.54
CA GLU A 403 7.63 21.01 -35.95
C GLU A 403 7.03 20.72 -37.33
N ASP A 404 7.81 20.28 -38.31
CA ASP A 404 7.36 19.93 -39.66
C ASP A 404 6.54 18.61 -39.67
N GLU A 405 6.83 17.67 -38.77
CA GLU A 405 5.97 16.50 -38.44
C GLU A 405 4.63 17.00 -37.90
N VAL A 406 4.65 17.68 -36.76
CA VAL A 406 3.44 18.09 -36.02
C VAL A 406 2.58 19.07 -36.83
N SER A 407 3.19 19.87 -37.71
CA SER A 407 2.47 20.76 -38.64
C SER A 407 1.49 20.02 -39.54
N GLN A 408 1.78 18.77 -39.93
CA GLN A 408 0.91 17.95 -40.80
C GLN A 408 -0.39 17.52 -40.11
N TYR A 409 -0.44 17.59 -38.77
CA TYR A 409 -1.61 17.20 -37.97
C TYR A 409 -2.35 18.40 -37.37
N ILE A 410 -1.68 19.55 -37.25
CA ILE A 410 -2.21 20.78 -36.64
C ILE A 410 -2.67 21.81 -37.69
N PHE A 411 -2.11 21.82 -38.91
CA PHE A 411 -2.54 22.69 -39.98
C PHE A 411 -3.35 21.94 -41.05
N ASP A 412 -4.59 22.38 -41.22
CA ASP A 412 -5.33 22.24 -42.48
C ASP A 412 -4.50 22.84 -43.64
N PRO A 413 -4.51 22.29 -44.88
CA PRO A 413 -3.85 22.91 -46.04
C PRO A 413 -4.18 24.40 -46.23
N ASP A 414 -5.39 24.84 -45.88
CA ASP A 414 -5.83 26.24 -45.96
C ASP A 414 -5.43 27.09 -44.72
N ARG A 415 -4.72 26.47 -43.76
CA ARG A 415 -4.25 26.99 -42.46
C ARG A 415 -5.33 27.55 -41.51
N LYS A 416 -6.63 27.33 -41.79
CA LYS A 416 -7.74 27.95 -41.06
C LYS A 416 -8.35 27.10 -39.94
N TYR A 417 -8.61 25.80 -40.17
CA TYR A 417 -9.70 25.13 -39.45
C TYR A 417 -9.38 24.51 -38.07
N LEU A 418 -8.10 24.43 -37.67
CA LEU A 418 -7.70 23.80 -36.39
C LEU A 418 -7.13 24.78 -35.34
N ALA A 419 -6.84 26.03 -35.72
CA ALA A 419 -6.46 27.09 -34.78
C ALA A 419 -7.52 27.31 -33.67
N GLN A 420 -8.78 26.90 -33.90
CA GLN A 420 -9.85 26.96 -32.90
C GLN A 420 -9.86 25.78 -31.90
N LYS A 421 -9.46 24.57 -32.29
CA LYS A 421 -9.33 23.44 -31.33
C LYS A 421 -8.09 23.59 -30.45
N PHE A 422 -7.02 24.14 -31.03
CA PHE A 422 -5.72 24.35 -30.40
C PHE A 422 -5.48 25.83 -30.06
N HIS A 423 -6.52 26.61 -29.74
CA HIS A 423 -6.39 28.03 -29.34
C HIS A 423 -5.33 28.28 -28.25
N TRP A 424 -5.17 27.31 -27.36
CA TRP A 424 -4.23 27.27 -26.24
C TRP A 424 -2.79 26.88 -26.65
N PHE A 425 -2.49 26.73 -27.94
CA PHE A 425 -1.24 26.16 -28.43
C PHE A 425 -0.73 26.77 -29.75
N SER A 426 0.47 27.34 -29.74
CA SER A 426 1.21 27.66 -30.98
C SER A 426 2.73 27.72 -30.74
N PRO A 427 3.51 26.67 -31.06
CA PRO A 427 4.97 26.74 -31.08
C PRO A 427 5.44 27.66 -32.23
N PHE A 428 4.64 27.73 -33.28
CA PHE A 428 4.83 28.54 -34.49
C PHE A 428 4.58 30.06 -34.30
N SER A 429 4.28 30.51 -33.08
CA SER A 429 4.02 31.93 -32.82
C SER A 429 5.21 32.80 -33.23
N LYS A 430 4.92 33.96 -33.85
CA LYS A 430 5.95 34.94 -34.24
C LYS A 430 6.78 35.43 -33.05
N SER A 431 6.23 35.42 -31.83
CA SER A 431 6.92 35.80 -30.59
C SER A 431 8.02 34.83 -30.17
N ASN A 432 7.85 33.52 -30.41
CA ASN A 432 8.67 32.48 -29.79
C ASN A 432 9.81 31.99 -30.72
N LYS A 433 10.01 32.62 -31.89
CA LYS A 433 10.90 32.12 -32.94
C LYS A 433 12.32 31.79 -32.49
N SER A 434 12.88 32.59 -31.59
CA SER A 434 14.22 32.42 -31.00
C SER A 434 14.29 31.41 -29.86
N GLU A 435 13.16 31.08 -29.21
CA GLU A 435 13.10 30.25 -28.00
C GLU A 435 13.00 28.76 -28.36
N ILE A 436 14.09 28.20 -28.92
CA ILE A 436 14.09 26.88 -29.55
C ILE A 436 13.72 25.75 -28.57
N TYR A 437 14.19 25.80 -27.32
CA TYR A 437 13.82 24.84 -26.28
C TYR A 437 12.33 24.91 -25.94
N ARG A 438 11.81 26.13 -25.77
CA ARG A 438 10.38 26.39 -25.50
C ARG A 438 9.48 25.82 -26.59
N ARG A 439 9.90 25.92 -27.85
CA ARG A 439 9.19 25.34 -29.01
C ARG A 439 9.12 23.81 -28.97
N ALA A 440 10.23 23.14 -28.63
CA ALA A 440 10.26 21.69 -28.43
C ALA A 440 9.35 21.24 -27.27
N LEU A 441 9.43 21.94 -26.13
CA LEU A 441 8.65 21.64 -24.93
C LEU A 441 7.15 21.93 -25.12
N LEU A 442 6.82 22.93 -25.93
CA LEU A 442 5.46 23.18 -26.41
C LEU A 442 4.94 21.96 -27.17
N VAL A 443 5.70 21.41 -28.14
CA VAL A 443 5.31 20.16 -28.82
C VAL A 443 5.07 19.02 -27.82
N VAL A 444 6.01 18.77 -26.89
CA VAL A 444 5.86 17.75 -25.83
C VAL A 444 4.53 17.91 -25.08
N TRP A 445 4.20 19.14 -24.67
CA TRP A 445 2.97 19.44 -23.95
C TRP A 445 1.71 19.18 -24.78
N ALA A 446 1.72 19.49 -26.09
CA ALA A 446 0.61 19.15 -26.98
C ALA A 446 0.48 17.64 -27.23
N LYS A 447 1.59 16.90 -27.39
CA LYS A 447 1.57 15.42 -27.51
C LYS A 447 1.04 14.78 -26.21
N LEU A 448 1.41 15.28 -25.02
CA LEU A 448 0.83 14.87 -23.72
C LEU A 448 -0.67 15.17 -23.60
N LYS A 449 -1.13 16.39 -23.92
CA LYS A 449 -2.57 16.75 -23.90
C LYS A 449 -3.36 15.86 -24.88
N SER A 450 -2.76 15.48 -26.01
CA SER A 450 -3.37 14.60 -27.01
C SER A 450 -3.56 13.17 -26.49
N VAL A 451 -2.56 12.57 -25.82
CA VAL A 451 -2.73 11.28 -25.10
C VAL A 451 -3.94 11.34 -24.17
N ILE A 452 -4.06 12.41 -23.38
CA ILE A 452 -5.13 12.57 -22.40
C ILE A 452 -6.51 12.63 -23.08
N GLN A 453 -6.65 13.33 -24.21
CA GLN A 453 -7.92 13.37 -24.95
C GLN A 453 -8.27 12.02 -25.57
N VAL A 454 -7.32 11.36 -26.25
CA VAL A 454 -7.52 10.02 -26.84
C VAL A 454 -7.99 9.02 -25.78
N TYR A 455 -7.26 8.90 -24.68
CA TYR A 455 -7.60 7.92 -23.64
C TYR A 455 -8.86 8.29 -22.84
N LYS A 456 -9.21 9.57 -22.71
CA LYS A 456 -10.52 9.98 -22.15
C LYS A 456 -11.68 9.61 -23.08
N SER A 457 -11.53 9.74 -24.40
CA SER A 457 -12.51 9.21 -25.36
C SER A 457 -12.63 7.70 -25.26
N LEU A 458 -11.51 6.96 -25.22
CA LEU A 458 -11.49 5.50 -25.09
C LEU A 458 -12.18 5.02 -23.80
N ILE A 459 -11.88 5.60 -22.64
CA ILE A 459 -12.58 5.27 -21.37
C ILE A 459 -14.07 5.59 -21.45
N SER A 460 -14.45 6.66 -22.15
CA SER A 460 -15.84 7.11 -22.26
C SER A 460 -16.63 6.43 -23.39
N ASN A 461 -16.03 5.44 -24.08
CA ASN A 461 -16.56 4.82 -25.29
C ASN A 461 -17.05 5.86 -26.33
N GLN A 462 -16.33 6.97 -26.45
CA GLN A 462 -16.57 8.01 -27.45
C GLN A 462 -15.61 7.83 -28.64
N PRO A 463 -15.97 8.29 -29.86
CA PRO A 463 -15.03 8.32 -30.96
C PRO A 463 -13.78 9.13 -30.58
N VAL A 464 -12.61 8.58 -30.93
CA VAL A 464 -11.35 9.29 -30.86
C VAL A 464 -11.28 10.31 -32.00
N ASP A 465 -10.74 11.50 -31.74
CA ASP A 465 -10.48 12.49 -32.80
C ASP A 465 -9.16 12.12 -33.51
N PRO A 466 -9.16 11.83 -34.83
CA PRO A 466 -7.96 11.40 -35.54
C PRO A 466 -6.79 12.40 -35.50
N HIS A 467 -7.03 13.67 -35.16
CA HIS A 467 -5.97 14.66 -34.99
C HIS A 467 -5.23 14.49 -33.65
N PHE A 468 -5.95 14.19 -32.56
CA PHE A 468 -5.31 13.87 -31.28
C PHE A 468 -4.65 12.48 -31.33
N GLU A 469 -5.23 11.52 -32.06
CA GLU A 469 -4.65 10.18 -32.24
C GLU A 469 -3.32 10.21 -33.00
N LYS A 470 -3.19 11.05 -34.03
CA LYS A 470 -1.91 11.23 -34.76
C LYS A 470 -0.89 12.07 -34.00
N LEU A 471 -1.35 12.95 -33.11
CA LEU A 471 -0.48 13.87 -32.35
C LEU A 471 0.00 13.30 -31.01
N MET A 472 -0.62 12.24 -30.48
CA MET A 472 -0.25 11.71 -29.16
C MET A 472 1.13 11.03 -29.15
N PHE A 473 1.74 10.92 -27.96
CA PHE A 473 2.89 10.05 -27.75
C PHE A 473 2.52 8.57 -27.81
N ASN A 474 3.28 7.82 -28.60
CA ASN A 474 3.13 6.38 -28.83
C ASN A 474 4.02 5.54 -27.90
N SER A 475 5.14 6.08 -27.43
CA SER A 475 5.99 5.44 -26.42
C SER A 475 6.50 6.42 -25.36
N SER A 476 7.02 5.89 -24.25
CA SER A 476 7.71 6.71 -23.25
C SER A 476 9.09 7.15 -23.72
N ASP A 477 9.70 6.38 -24.63
CA ASP A 477 11.02 6.68 -25.19
C ASP A 477 10.95 7.88 -26.15
N GLU A 478 9.84 8.04 -26.89
CA GLU A 478 9.55 9.22 -27.74
C GLU A 478 9.44 10.52 -26.92
N PHE A 479 8.86 10.45 -25.72
CA PHE A 479 8.81 11.58 -24.79
C PHE A 479 10.18 11.85 -24.15
N GLU A 480 10.93 10.79 -23.81
CA GLU A 480 12.29 10.93 -23.27
C GLU A 480 13.25 11.55 -24.29
N GLU A 481 13.17 11.15 -25.56
CA GLU A 481 14.07 11.57 -26.65
C GLU A 481 14.08 13.08 -26.86
N ILE A 482 12.91 13.72 -26.93
CA ILE A 482 12.79 15.20 -27.04
C ILE A 482 13.44 15.91 -25.83
N LEU A 483 13.27 15.36 -24.62
CA LEU A 483 13.88 15.94 -23.40
C LEU A 483 15.40 15.71 -23.37
N MET A 484 15.88 14.58 -23.87
CA MET A 484 17.30 14.27 -23.98
C MET A 484 17.99 15.11 -25.06
N GLU A 485 17.31 15.45 -26.16
CA GLU A 485 17.83 16.43 -27.13
C GLU A 485 17.91 17.84 -26.55
N CYS A 486 16.92 18.25 -25.73
CA CYS A 486 17.03 19.48 -24.95
C CYS A 486 18.26 19.43 -24.01
N TYR A 487 18.49 18.31 -23.34
CA TYR A 487 19.59 18.11 -22.40
C TYR A 487 20.98 18.18 -23.07
N LYS A 488 21.20 17.39 -24.13
CA LYS A 488 22.43 17.41 -24.93
C LYS A 488 22.72 18.82 -25.42
N SER A 489 21.74 19.44 -26.06
CA SER A 489 21.83 20.79 -26.62
C SER A 489 22.20 21.84 -25.58
N LEU A 490 21.69 21.77 -24.36
CA LEU A 490 22.09 22.66 -23.26
C LEU A 490 23.56 22.42 -22.85
N CYS A 491 23.95 21.17 -22.60
CA CYS A 491 25.31 20.80 -22.21
C CYS A 491 26.35 21.23 -23.26
N ASP A 492 26.14 20.87 -24.53
CA ASP A 492 27.00 21.22 -25.67
C ASP A 492 27.09 22.74 -25.89
N SER A 493 26.04 23.47 -25.50
CA SER A 493 25.99 24.94 -25.56
C SER A 493 26.54 25.63 -24.30
N GLY A 494 27.21 24.89 -23.40
CA GLY A 494 27.80 25.42 -22.16
C GLY A 494 26.81 25.68 -21.01
N ASN A 495 25.55 25.26 -21.15
CA ASN A 495 24.46 25.50 -20.19
C ASN A 495 24.19 24.29 -19.27
N THR A 496 25.21 23.48 -18.98
CA THR A 496 25.09 22.23 -18.20
C THR A 496 24.40 22.41 -16.85
N LEU A 497 24.64 23.52 -16.14
CA LEU A 497 23.97 23.83 -14.86
C LEU A 497 22.43 23.91 -14.98
N ILE A 498 21.92 24.33 -16.14
CA ILE A 498 20.48 24.43 -16.43
C ILE A 498 19.92 23.05 -16.79
N ALA A 499 20.68 22.23 -17.54
CA ALA A 499 20.33 20.85 -17.86
C ALA A 499 20.25 19.96 -16.60
N GLU A 500 21.27 20.06 -15.73
CA GLU A 500 21.38 19.45 -14.40
C GLU A 500 20.32 19.97 -13.39
N GLY A 501 19.70 21.10 -13.71
CA GLY A 501 18.54 21.68 -13.04
C GLY A 501 17.25 20.91 -13.32
N TYR A 502 16.13 21.63 -13.43
CA TYR A 502 14.79 21.03 -13.42
C TYR A 502 14.52 20.08 -14.61
N LEU A 503 15.21 20.24 -15.74
CA LEU A 503 15.07 19.34 -16.90
C LEU A 503 15.45 17.89 -16.54
N LYS A 504 16.58 17.70 -15.84
CA LYS A 504 17.02 16.40 -15.31
C LYS A 504 16.02 15.75 -14.35
N ASP A 505 15.27 16.54 -13.58
CA ASP A 505 14.21 16.02 -12.71
C ASP A 505 13.02 15.47 -13.50
N VAL A 506 12.66 16.11 -14.62
CA VAL A 506 11.62 15.59 -15.53
C VAL A 506 12.09 14.31 -16.22
N ILE A 507 13.31 14.30 -16.78
CA ILE A 507 13.91 13.10 -17.42
C ILE A 507 13.94 11.91 -16.45
N ARG A 508 14.37 12.13 -15.20
CA ARG A 508 14.37 11.10 -14.14
C ARG A 508 12.97 10.57 -13.83
N ASN A 509 11.95 11.43 -13.83
CA ASN A 509 10.56 10.97 -13.68
C ASN A 509 10.08 10.18 -14.92
N VAL A 510 10.44 10.56 -16.16
CA VAL A 510 10.11 9.79 -17.36
C VAL A 510 10.74 8.39 -17.31
N LYS A 511 12.02 8.28 -16.93
CA LYS A 511 12.74 7.00 -16.76
C LYS A 511 12.09 6.03 -15.76
N ILE A 512 11.41 6.56 -14.74
CA ILE A 512 10.89 5.81 -13.57
C ILE A 512 9.40 5.48 -13.71
N PHE A 513 8.60 6.43 -14.18
CA PHE A 513 7.14 6.31 -14.28
C PHE A 513 6.64 6.05 -15.71
N GLY A 514 7.39 6.47 -16.72
CA GLY A 514 6.94 6.51 -18.12
C GLY A 514 5.64 7.29 -18.30
N LEU A 515 4.97 7.11 -19.44
CA LEU A 515 3.62 7.66 -19.66
C LEU A 515 2.55 7.00 -18.77
N HIS A 516 2.86 5.86 -18.14
CA HIS A 516 1.87 4.98 -17.51
C HIS A 516 1.76 5.09 -15.98
N LEU A 517 2.60 5.88 -15.30
CA LEU A 517 2.65 6.05 -13.84
C LEU A 517 3.00 4.79 -13.02
N MET A 518 2.36 3.64 -13.27
CA MET A 518 2.63 2.34 -12.65
C MET A 518 2.38 1.21 -13.65
N LYS A 519 3.26 0.20 -13.68
CA LYS A 519 3.03 -1.03 -14.44
C LYS A 519 2.00 -1.92 -13.74
N LEU A 520 1.02 -2.46 -14.46
CA LEU A 520 0.01 -3.36 -13.89
C LEU A 520 0.44 -4.83 -14.02
N ASP A 521 0.68 -5.50 -12.90
CA ASP A 521 0.78 -6.97 -12.87
C ASP A 521 -0.61 -7.59 -12.98
N ILE A 522 -0.72 -8.68 -13.73
CA ILE A 522 -1.90 -9.55 -13.76
C ILE A 522 -1.62 -10.74 -12.83
N ARG A 523 -2.59 -11.15 -11.98
CA ARG A 523 -2.47 -12.35 -11.13
C ARG A 523 -3.74 -13.19 -11.22
N GLN A 524 -3.61 -14.48 -11.54
CA GLN A 524 -4.71 -15.45 -11.62
C GLN A 524 -4.29 -16.80 -11.01
N GLU A 525 -5.24 -17.65 -10.58
CA GLU A 525 -4.95 -19.01 -10.08
C GLU A 525 -4.86 -20.04 -11.22
N SER A 526 -3.85 -20.93 -11.19
CA SER A 526 -3.54 -21.97 -12.19
C SER A 526 -4.75 -22.78 -12.62
N VAL A 527 -5.60 -23.16 -11.66
CA VAL A 527 -6.84 -23.93 -11.88
C VAL A 527 -7.78 -23.26 -12.89
N LYS A 528 -7.80 -21.92 -12.99
CA LYS A 528 -8.63 -21.19 -13.98
C LYS A 528 -8.08 -21.35 -15.40
N HIS A 529 -6.76 -21.39 -15.55
CA HIS A 529 -6.11 -21.68 -16.84
C HIS A 529 -6.38 -23.12 -17.28
N ILE A 530 -6.28 -24.08 -16.35
CA ILE A 530 -6.59 -25.49 -16.58
C ILE A 530 -8.06 -25.66 -17.01
N GLN A 531 -9.00 -25.04 -16.30
CA GLN A 531 -10.43 -25.06 -16.63
C GLN A 531 -10.74 -24.43 -18.00
N ALA A 532 -10.03 -23.37 -18.38
CA ALA A 532 -10.17 -22.77 -19.71
C ALA A 532 -9.63 -23.67 -20.82
N MET A 533 -8.55 -24.41 -20.57
CA MET A 533 -7.99 -25.38 -21.53
C MET A 533 -8.84 -26.63 -21.65
N ASP A 534 -9.43 -27.14 -20.56
CA ASP A 534 -10.38 -28.25 -20.61
C ASP A 534 -11.55 -27.95 -21.55
N TYR A 535 -12.13 -26.75 -21.47
CA TYR A 535 -13.22 -26.33 -22.37
C TYR A 535 -12.80 -26.29 -23.84
N ILE A 536 -11.57 -25.84 -24.14
CA ILE A 536 -11.00 -25.87 -25.49
C ILE A 536 -10.83 -27.31 -25.97
N CYS A 537 -10.23 -28.19 -25.15
CA CYS A 537 -9.99 -29.58 -25.51
C CYS A 537 -11.29 -30.38 -25.71
N GLU A 538 -12.33 -30.10 -24.92
CA GLU A 538 -13.68 -30.67 -25.08
C GLU A 538 -14.32 -30.24 -26.41
N LYS A 539 -14.28 -28.93 -26.73
CA LYS A 539 -14.81 -28.37 -27.99
C LYS A 539 -14.03 -28.80 -29.23
N LEU A 540 -12.73 -29.10 -29.09
CA LEU A 540 -11.90 -29.69 -30.15
C LEU A 540 -12.00 -31.23 -30.23
N HIS A 541 -12.72 -31.87 -29.31
CA HIS A 541 -12.85 -33.33 -29.18
C HIS A 541 -11.52 -34.08 -28.99
N ILE A 542 -10.51 -33.43 -28.39
CA ILE A 542 -9.19 -34.00 -28.10
C ILE A 542 -9.03 -34.50 -26.65
N GLY A 543 -10.12 -34.57 -25.88
CA GLY A 543 -10.17 -35.06 -24.51
C GLY A 543 -10.21 -33.95 -23.46
N ARG A 544 -9.68 -34.23 -22.26
CA ARG A 544 -9.54 -33.25 -21.17
C ARG A 544 -8.09 -33.08 -20.78
N TYR A 545 -7.62 -31.83 -20.81
CA TYR A 545 -6.25 -31.47 -20.46
C TYR A 545 -5.95 -31.74 -18.97
N SER A 546 -6.92 -31.59 -18.07
CA SER A 546 -6.78 -31.90 -16.64
C SER A 546 -6.61 -33.38 -16.31
N LEU A 547 -6.89 -34.30 -17.26
CA LEU A 547 -6.66 -35.73 -17.08
C LEU A 547 -5.26 -36.19 -17.52
N LEU A 548 -4.55 -35.37 -18.31
CA LEU A 548 -3.17 -35.64 -18.70
C LEU A 548 -2.22 -35.55 -17.49
N SER A 549 -1.17 -36.38 -17.49
CA SER A 549 -0.04 -36.27 -16.57
C SER A 549 0.82 -35.04 -16.88
N GLU A 550 1.74 -34.68 -15.97
CA GLU A 550 2.59 -33.49 -16.15
C GLU A 550 3.49 -33.58 -17.40
N GLU A 551 3.99 -34.77 -17.73
CA GLU A 551 4.83 -35.01 -18.91
C GLU A 551 4.02 -34.83 -20.21
N GLU A 552 2.85 -35.48 -20.30
CA GLU A 552 1.92 -35.32 -21.43
C GLU A 552 1.43 -33.87 -21.61
N ARG A 553 1.24 -33.12 -20.51
CA ARG A 553 0.91 -31.69 -20.56
C ARG A 553 2.06 -30.85 -21.09
N ILE A 554 3.29 -31.10 -20.65
CA ILE A 554 4.46 -30.37 -21.14
C ILE A 554 4.61 -30.62 -22.64
N ASP A 555 4.49 -31.85 -23.11
CA ASP A 555 4.63 -32.19 -24.53
C ASP A 555 3.50 -31.58 -25.38
N PHE A 556 2.23 -31.76 -24.98
CA PHE A 556 1.07 -31.15 -25.66
C PHE A 556 1.21 -29.62 -25.79
N LEU A 557 1.55 -28.93 -24.69
CA LEU A 557 1.75 -27.49 -24.72
C LEU A 557 2.97 -27.10 -25.55
N THR A 558 4.02 -27.93 -25.60
CA THR A 558 5.21 -27.68 -26.42
C THR A 558 4.89 -27.78 -27.91
N GLU A 559 4.09 -28.76 -28.33
CA GLU A 559 3.62 -28.88 -29.71
C GLU A 559 2.79 -27.63 -30.10
N VAL A 560 1.82 -27.24 -29.26
CA VAL A 560 1.03 -26.02 -29.47
C VAL A 560 1.91 -24.77 -29.51
N LEU A 561 2.92 -24.65 -28.65
CA LEU A 561 3.84 -23.51 -28.60
C LEU A 561 4.78 -23.45 -29.82
N GLN A 562 5.16 -24.58 -30.42
CA GLN A 562 5.96 -24.66 -31.64
C GLN A 562 5.14 -24.53 -32.94
N SER A 563 3.87 -24.96 -32.93
CA SER A 563 2.97 -24.93 -34.09
C SER A 563 2.61 -23.50 -34.54
N ASN A 564 2.34 -23.31 -35.84
CA ASN A 564 1.75 -22.07 -36.36
C ASN A 564 0.23 -22.17 -36.59
N ARG A 565 -0.39 -23.31 -36.25
CA ARG A 565 -1.85 -23.51 -36.31
C ARG A 565 -2.48 -22.97 -35.02
N PRO A 566 -3.47 -22.05 -35.09
CA PRO A 566 -4.24 -21.64 -33.92
C PRO A 566 -4.96 -22.84 -33.27
N LEU A 567 -4.91 -22.90 -31.95
CA LEU A 567 -5.61 -23.85 -31.11
C LEU A 567 -7.06 -23.39 -30.84
N ILE A 568 -7.26 -22.11 -30.56
CA ILE A 568 -8.56 -21.57 -30.13
C ILE A 568 -9.47 -21.31 -31.34
N PRO A 569 -10.67 -21.94 -31.44
CA PRO A 569 -11.60 -21.67 -32.54
C PRO A 569 -12.19 -20.25 -32.48
N ASN A 570 -12.19 -19.54 -33.61
CA ASN A 570 -12.67 -18.14 -33.71
C ASN A 570 -14.12 -17.90 -33.24
N ASN A 571 -14.94 -18.95 -33.17
CA ASN A 571 -16.35 -18.89 -32.76
C ASN A 571 -16.63 -19.50 -31.37
N ILE A 572 -15.60 -19.94 -30.61
CA ILE A 572 -15.80 -20.65 -29.33
C ILE A 572 -16.54 -19.80 -28.27
N GLU A 573 -16.49 -18.48 -28.39
CA GLU A 573 -17.20 -17.52 -27.54
C GLU A 573 -18.66 -17.27 -27.96
N GLN A 574 -19.09 -17.82 -29.10
CA GLN A 574 -20.43 -17.60 -29.69
C GLN A 574 -21.39 -18.79 -29.49
N GLU A 575 -20.94 -19.83 -28.79
CA GLU A 575 -21.75 -20.98 -28.39
C GLU A 575 -22.80 -20.56 -27.33
N GLU A 576 -23.92 -21.28 -27.21
CA GLU A 576 -25.01 -20.87 -26.29
C GLU A 576 -24.64 -21.05 -24.80
N ASP A 577 -23.79 -22.04 -24.47
CA ASP A 577 -23.35 -22.38 -23.11
C ASP A 577 -21.83 -22.21 -22.90
N VAL A 578 -21.33 -20.96 -22.98
CA VAL A 578 -19.91 -20.66 -22.68
C VAL A 578 -19.70 -20.39 -21.18
N PRO A 579 -18.78 -21.11 -20.49
CA PRO A 579 -18.48 -20.86 -19.08
C PRO A 579 -17.94 -19.45 -18.83
N SER A 580 -18.52 -18.74 -17.86
CA SER A 580 -18.12 -17.37 -17.50
C SER A 580 -16.67 -17.26 -16.99
N ASP A 581 -16.14 -18.33 -16.38
CA ASP A 581 -14.73 -18.43 -16.01
C ASP A 581 -13.81 -18.50 -17.25
N PHE A 582 -14.19 -19.26 -18.28
CA PHE A 582 -13.46 -19.32 -19.56
C PHE A 582 -13.45 -17.94 -20.23
N LEU A 583 -14.63 -17.31 -20.36
CA LEU A 583 -14.73 -15.95 -20.91
C LEU A 583 -13.88 -14.95 -20.13
N ASN A 584 -13.83 -15.02 -18.79
CA ASN A 584 -12.96 -14.14 -18.00
C ASN A 584 -11.48 -14.36 -18.32
N VAL A 585 -11.02 -15.60 -18.46
CA VAL A 585 -9.63 -15.92 -18.80
C VAL A 585 -9.28 -15.43 -20.21
N ILE A 586 -10.05 -15.80 -21.24
CA ILE A 586 -9.78 -15.45 -22.63
C ILE A 586 -9.83 -13.93 -22.85
N ASN A 587 -10.91 -13.27 -22.41
CA ASN A 587 -11.03 -11.81 -22.54
C ASN A 587 -9.95 -11.04 -21.76
N THR A 588 -9.35 -11.63 -20.72
CA THR A 588 -8.21 -11.02 -20.02
C THR A 588 -6.97 -10.99 -20.91
N PHE A 589 -6.64 -12.10 -21.57
CA PHE A 589 -5.49 -12.16 -22.48
C PHE A 589 -5.73 -11.30 -23.73
N ASP A 590 -6.96 -11.26 -24.27
CA ASP A 590 -7.36 -10.33 -25.33
C ASP A 590 -7.18 -8.86 -24.94
N VAL A 591 -7.65 -8.45 -23.75
CA VAL A 591 -7.40 -7.11 -23.21
C VAL A 591 -5.90 -6.83 -23.03
N CYS A 592 -5.14 -7.79 -22.50
CA CYS A 592 -3.71 -7.63 -22.26
C CYS A 592 -2.88 -7.61 -23.55
N SER A 593 -3.38 -8.14 -24.67
CA SER A 593 -2.72 -8.03 -25.98
C SER A 593 -3.05 -6.73 -26.73
N GLN A 594 -4.12 -6.02 -26.33
CA GLN A 594 -4.51 -4.69 -26.82
C GLN A 594 -3.84 -3.52 -26.05
N ILE A 595 -3.59 -3.68 -24.75
CA ILE A 595 -2.93 -2.66 -23.91
C ILE A 595 -1.44 -2.53 -24.32
N GLU A 596 -0.83 -1.35 -24.23
CA GLU A 596 0.60 -1.14 -24.50
C GLU A 596 1.51 -1.96 -23.56
N GLU A 597 2.54 -2.61 -24.10
CA GLU A 597 3.48 -3.45 -23.32
C GLU A 597 4.14 -2.69 -22.17
N SER A 598 4.40 -1.39 -22.36
CA SER A 598 4.99 -0.51 -21.36
C SER A 598 4.09 -0.30 -20.13
N ALA A 599 2.76 -0.46 -20.26
CA ALA A 599 1.80 -0.39 -19.16
C ALA A 599 1.73 -1.68 -18.32
N LEU A 600 2.22 -2.80 -18.85
CA LEU A 600 2.06 -4.13 -18.24
C LEU A 600 3.32 -4.56 -17.46
N GLY A 601 3.06 -5.34 -16.41
CA GLY A 601 4.04 -5.95 -15.52
C GLY A 601 4.19 -7.45 -15.77
N ALA A 602 4.28 -8.23 -14.69
CA ALA A 602 4.29 -9.68 -14.73
C ALA A 602 2.89 -10.27 -14.96
N TYR A 603 2.84 -11.51 -15.46
CA TYR A 603 1.67 -12.38 -15.32
C TYR A 603 1.99 -13.42 -14.23
N VAL A 604 1.41 -13.27 -13.04
CA VAL A 604 1.67 -14.11 -11.88
C VAL A 604 0.68 -15.27 -11.82
N VAL A 605 1.19 -16.50 -11.80
CA VAL A 605 0.41 -17.74 -11.71
C VAL A 605 0.38 -18.21 -10.26
N SER A 606 -0.79 -18.08 -9.63
CA SER A 606 -1.07 -18.42 -8.23
C SER A 606 -1.40 -19.92 -8.12
N MET A 607 -1.12 -20.53 -6.97
CA MET A 607 -1.20 -21.99 -6.79
C MET A 607 -0.44 -22.75 -7.90
N CYS A 608 0.75 -22.26 -8.26
CA CYS A 608 1.64 -22.93 -9.21
C CYS A 608 2.29 -24.15 -8.53
N ASN A 609 2.07 -25.33 -9.09
CA ASN A 609 2.62 -26.60 -8.58
C ASN A 609 3.47 -27.32 -9.64
N ASN A 610 3.33 -26.95 -10.91
CA ASN A 610 3.85 -27.67 -12.07
C ASN A 610 4.55 -26.72 -13.06
N ALA A 611 5.29 -27.28 -14.02
CA ALA A 611 5.84 -26.54 -15.14
C ALA A 611 4.77 -26.26 -16.20
N SER A 612 3.84 -27.20 -16.41
CA SER A 612 2.70 -27.03 -17.32
C SER A 612 1.82 -25.82 -16.98
N ASP A 613 1.68 -25.45 -15.69
CA ASP A 613 0.97 -24.24 -15.23
C ASP A 613 1.48 -22.95 -15.90
N ILE A 614 2.78 -22.88 -16.18
CA ILE A 614 3.46 -21.71 -16.76
C ILE A 614 3.43 -21.76 -18.29
N LEU A 615 3.73 -22.93 -18.88
CA LEU A 615 3.64 -23.14 -20.33
C LEU A 615 2.21 -22.90 -20.86
N LEU A 616 1.20 -23.21 -20.06
CA LEU A 616 -0.21 -23.00 -20.38
C LEU A 616 -0.56 -21.51 -20.49
N VAL A 617 0.01 -20.66 -19.63
CA VAL A 617 -0.15 -19.21 -19.74
C VAL A 617 0.57 -18.69 -20.97
N GLU A 618 1.75 -19.20 -21.32
CA GLU A 618 2.44 -18.82 -22.56
C GLU A 618 1.65 -19.21 -23.82
N VAL A 619 0.91 -20.35 -23.80
CA VAL A 619 -0.04 -20.69 -24.88
C VAL A 619 -1.11 -19.61 -25.00
N PHE A 620 -1.80 -19.26 -23.92
CA PHE A 620 -2.83 -18.20 -23.99
C PHE A 620 -2.28 -16.84 -24.42
N GLN A 621 -1.06 -16.47 -23.99
CA GLN A 621 -0.38 -15.25 -24.43
C GLN A 621 0.00 -15.26 -25.91
N LYS A 622 0.33 -16.43 -26.46
CA LYS A 622 0.65 -16.63 -27.89
C LYS A 622 -0.61 -16.60 -28.75
N GLU A 623 -1.65 -17.35 -28.39
CA GLU A 623 -2.87 -17.52 -29.19
C GLU A 623 -3.66 -16.22 -29.33
N LEU A 624 -3.78 -15.43 -28.26
CA LEU A 624 -4.64 -14.24 -28.22
C LEU A 624 -3.89 -12.94 -28.61
N LYS A 625 -2.75 -13.10 -29.28
CA LYS A 625 -1.77 -12.05 -29.61
C LYS A 625 -2.15 -11.27 -30.88
N LYS A 626 -2.69 -10.05 -30.75
CA LYS A 626 -3.12 -9.24 -31.93
C LYS A 626 -2.01 -8.81 -32.90
N ASN A 627 -0.73 -8.88 -32.52
CA ASN A 627 0.41 -8.54 -33.38
C ASN A 627 1.55 -9.54 -33.15
N ALA A 628 1.99 -10.22 -34.20
CA ALA A 628 3.06 -11.23 -34.15
C ALA A 628 4.38 -10.71 -33.57
N GLN A 629 4.71 -9.42 -33.76
CA GLN A 629 5.94 -8.79 -33.27
C GLN A 629 5.89 -8.39 -31.79
N ARG A 630 4.69 -8.32 -31.19
CA ARG A 630 4.48 -7.93 -29.77
C ARG A 630 5.27 -8.84 -28.83
N LYS A 631 5.73 -8.33 -27.69
CA LYS A 631 6.25 -9.13 -26.58
C LYS A 631 5.13 -9.72 -25.72
N THR A 632 5.35 -10.92 -25.20
CA THR A 632 4.54 -11.50 -24.11
C THR A 632 4.87 -10.80 -22.78
N GLN A 633 3.94 -10.82 -21.82
CA GLN A 633 4.29 -10.51 -20.44
C GLN A 633 5.19 -11.61 -19.90
N ARG A 634 6.13 -11.29 -18.99
CA ARG A 634 6.90 -12.33 -18.30
C ARG A 634 5.97 -13.13 -17.39
N VAL A 635 5.92 -14.45 -17.55
CA VAL A 635 5.13 -15.33 -16.68
C VAL A 635 5.96 -15.69 -15.44
N VAL A 636 5.33 -15.60 -14.27
CA VAL A 636 5.97 -15.70 -12.96
C VAL A 636 5.24 -16.74 -12.11
N PRO A 637 5.85 -17.90 -11.80
CA PRO A 637 5.27 -18.85 -10.84
C PRO A 637 5.25 -18.23 -9.44
N LEU A 638 4.10 -18.32 -8.76
CA LEU A 638 3.99 -18.03 -7.33
C LEU A 638 3.97 -19.33 -6.53
N LEU A 639 5.07 -19.56 -5.81
CA LEU A 639 5.23 -20.66 -4.88
C LEU A 639 4.66 -20.23 -3.51
N GLU A 640 3.47 -20.74 -3.17
CA GLU A 640 2.70 -20.30 -1.98
C GLU A 640 2.22 -21.45 -1.06
N THR A 641 2.61 -22.70 -1.32
CA THR A 641 2.42 -23.87 -0.42
C THR A 641 3.78 -24.48 -0.03
N ILE A 642 3.84 -25.20 1.10
CA ILE A 642 5.06 -25.92 1.53
C ILE A 642 5.51 -26.93 0.45
N GLN A 643 4.56 -27.64 -0.14
CA GLN A 643 4.83 -28.59 -1.23
C GLN A 643 5.41 -27.89 -2.47
N SER A 644 4.87 -26.75 -2.89
CA SER A 644 5.40 -25.99 -4.05
C SER A 644 6.83 -25.47 -3.82
N LEU A 645 7.18 -25.14 -2.57
CA LEU A 645 8.55 -24.74 -2.20
C LEU A 645 9.52 -25.94 -2.24
N GLN A 646 9.08 -27.09 -1.76
CA GLN A 646 9.87 -28.33 -1.79
C GLN A 646 10.07 -28.87 -3.22
N MET A 647 9.04 -28.79 -4.07
CA MET A 647 9.07 -29.18 -5.50
C MET A 647 9.66 -28.11 -6.44
N SER A 648 9.99 -26.93 -5.92
CA SER A 648 10.39 -25.75 -6.71
C SER A 648 11.52 -26.00 -7.72
N CYS A 649 12.47 -26.87 -7.39
CA CYS A 649 13.58 -27.25 -8.27
C CYS A 649 13.09 -27.99 -9.50
N THR A 650 12.18 -28.95 -9.34
CA THR A 650 11.60 -29.76 -10.42
C THR A 650 10.77 -28.88 -11.36
N ILE A 651 9.98 -27.95 -10.80
CA ILE A 651 9.20 -26.97 -11.58
C ILE A 651 10.13 -26.13 -12.48
N LEU A 652 11.17 -25.54 -11.88
CA LEU A 652 12.11 -24.69 -12.63
C LEU A 652 12.95 -25.49 -13.63
N GLU A 653 13.40 -26.70 -13.27
CA GLU A 653 14.24 -27.51 -14.13
C GLU A 653 13.46 -28.04 -15.34
N ASN A 654 12.21 -28.50 -15.17
CA ASN A 654 11.35 -28.91 -16.28
C ASN A 654 11.06 -27.74 -17.23
N LEU A 655 10.83 -26.53 -16.69
CA LEU A 655 10.69 -25.31 -17.50
C LEU A 655 11.96 -24.97 -18.29
N ILE A 656 13.15 -25.03 -17.68
CA ILE A 656 14.39 -24.65 -18.37
C ILE A 656 14.86 -25.73 -19.35
N LYS A 657 14.55 -27.02 -19.11
CA LYS A 657 14.79 -28.12 -20.08
C LYS A 657 13.90 -28.01 -21.31
N ASN A 658 12.73 -27.39 -21.21
CA ASN A 658 11.83 -27.23 -22.34
C ASN A 658 12.48 -26.40 -23.47
N PRO A 659 12.60 -26.93 -24.71
CA PRO A 659 13.36 -26.27 -25.77
C PRO A 659 12.70 -24.98 -26.28
N TRP A 660 11.37 -24.90 -26.24
CA TRP A 660 10.65 -23.68 -26.57
C TRP A 660 10.87 -22.62 -25.49
N TYR A 661 10.66 -22.96 -24.22
CA TYR A 661 10.78 -22.01 -23.11
C TYR A 661 12.22 -21.51 -22.93
N ARG A 662 13.23 -22.38 -23.07
CA ARG A 662 14.65 -22.00 -23.06
C ARG A 662 14.96 -20.95 -24.15
N THR A 663 14.36 -21.10 -25.33
CA THR A 663 14.48 -20.15 -26.44
C THR A 663 13.71 -18.87 -26.15
N HIS A 664 12.49 -18.95 -25.60
CA HIS A 664 11.66 -17.82 -25.23
C HIS A 664 12.36 -16.90 -24.21
N LEU A 665 12.89 -17.48 -23.12
CA LEU A 665 13.67 -16.76 -22.10
C LEU A 665 14.91 -16.09 -22.69
N ARG A 666 15.63 -16.76 -23.61
CA ARG A 666 16.84 -16.21 -24.25
C ARG A 666 16.52 -15.03 -25.16
N THR A 667 15.49 -15.15 -25.99
CA THR A 667 15.16 -14.16 -27.04
C THR A 667 14.38 -12.96 -26.49
N HIS A 668 13.54 -13.14 -25.47
CA HIS A 668 12.66 -12.08 -24.97
C HIS A 668 13.00 -11.58 -23.56
N PHE A 669 13.67 -12.37 -22.71
CA PHE A 669 13.86 -12.03 -21.29
C PHE A 669 15.33 -12.09 -20.84
N ASP A 670 16.29 -11.99 -21.76
CA ASP A 670 17.74 -11.97 -21.50
C ASP A 670 18.26 -13.17 -20.67
N ASN A 671 17.60 -14.33 -20.75
CA ASN A 671 17.78 -15.49 -19.86
C ASN A 671 17.45 -15.24 -18.37
N LYS A 672 16.55 -14.31 -18.05
CA LYS A 672 16.10 -14.03 -16.66
C LYS A 672 14.76 -14.71 -16.38
N GLN A 673 14.68 -15.43 -15.26
CA GLN A 673 13.42 -15.97 -14.73
C GLN A 673 13.05 -15.21 -13.45
N GLU A 674 11.87 -14.59 -13.40
CA GLU A 674 11.31 -14.07 -12.14
C GLU A 674 10.44 -15.18 -11.51
N ILE A 675 10.60 -15.38 -10.19
CA ILE A 675 9.84 -16.34 -9.37
C ILE A 675 9.26 -15.57 -8.19
N MET A 676 7.96 -15.69 -7.95
CA MET A 676 7.31 -15.08 -6.80
C MET A 676 7.22 -16.06 -5.63
N ILE A 677 7.45 -15.56 -4.42
CA ILE A 677 7.41 -16.36 -3.19
C ILE A 677 6.38 -15.84 -2.20
N GLY A 678 5.47 -16.73 -1.76
CA GLY A 678 4.33 -16.42 -0.91
C GLY A 678 4.58 -16.77 0.57
N TYR A 679 4.86 -15.76 1.39
CA TYR A 679 5.16 -15.94 2.82
C TYR A 679 3.91 -16.19 3.69
N SER A 680 2.84 -15.42 3.47
CA SER A 680 1.64 -15.51 4.32
C SER A 680 0.85 -16.81 4.10
N ASP A 681 0.76 -17.28 2.87
CA ASP A 681 -0.06 -18.44 2.53
C ASP A 681 0.68 -19.77 2.79
N SER A 682 2.01 -19.84 2.58
CA SER A 682 2.81 -20.99 3.05
C SER A 682 2.88 -21.05 4.58
N GLY A 683 2.89 -19.90 5.26
CA GLY A 683 2.73 -19.82 6.71
C GLY A 683 1.35 -20.25 7.22
N LYS A 684 0.29 -20.14 6.39
CA LYS A 684 -1.04 -20.68 6.69
C LYS A 684 -1.10 -22.20 6.54
N ASP A 685 -0.32 -22.76 5.62
CA ASP A 685 -0.28 -24.19 5.24
C ASP A 685 0.53 -25.06 6.22
N GLY A 686 1.74 -24.62 6.60
CA GLY A 686 2.66 -25.40 7.45
C GLY A 686 3.17 -24.69 8.71
N GLY A 687 2.65 -23.50 9.03
CA GLY A 687 3.15 -22.68 10.12
C GLY A 687 4.35 -21.80 9.74
N ARG A 688 4.58 -20.73 10.52
CA ARG A 688 5.54 -19.66 10.18
C ARG A 688 7.00 -20.11 10.15
N PHE A 689 7.41 -20.99 11.08
CA PHE A 689 8.79 -21.47 11.17
C PHE A 689 9.16 -22.27 9.91
N THR A 690 8.37 -23.31 9.61
CA THR A 690 8.47 -24.14 8.40
C THR A 690 8.46 -23.30 7.12
N SER A 691 7.49 -22.39 6.99
CA SER A 691 7.40 -21.45 5.87
C SER A 691 8.71 -20.68 5.65
N ALA A 692 9.25 -20.06 6.70
CA ALA A 692 10.49 -19.30 6.60
C ALA A 692 11.70 -20.16 6.18
N TRP A 693 11.79 -21.40 6.68
CA TRP A 693 12.90 -22.30 6.37
C TRP A 693 12.81 -22.91 4.97
N GLU A 694 11.65 -23.38 4.54
CA GLU A 694 11.45 -23.87 3.17
C GLU A 694 11.61 -22.75 2.13
N LEU A 695 11.24 -21.51 2.47
CA LEU A 695 11.54 -20.35 1.63
C LEU A 695 13.04 -20.07 1.50
N PHE A 696 13.82 -20.25 2.57
CA PHE A 696 15.29 -20.11 2.52
C PHE A 696 15.90 -21.21 1.64
N LYS A 697 15.56 -22.48 1.89
CA LYS A 697 16.03 -23.64 1.11
C LYS A 697 15.62 -23.56 -0.36
N ALA A 698 14.39 -23.17 -0.67
CA ALA A 698 13.92 -23.02 -2.05
C ALA A 698 14.71 -21.93 -2.79
N GLN A 699 14.91 -20.76 -2.18
CA GLN A 699 15.70 -19.68 -2.78
C GLN A 699 17.14 -20.11 -3.09
N GLU A 700 17.84 -20.78 -2.16
CA GLU A 700 19.20 -21.31 -2.38
C GLU A 700 19.25 -22.28 -3.57
N LYS A 701 18.35 -23.27 -3.58
CA LYS A 701 18.33 -24.31 -4.62
C LYS A 701 17.94 -23.75 -5.99
N LEU A 702 16.94 -22.86 -6.07
CA LEU A 702 16.53 -22.22 -7.32
C LEU A 702 17.65 -21.41 -7.96
N VAL A 703 18.44 -20.67 -7.17
CA VAL A 703 19.64 -19.96 -7.67
C VAL A 703 20.71 -20.95 -8.15
N HIS A 704 20.87 -22.10 -7.49
CA HIS A 704 21.79 -23.14 -7.93
C HIS A 704 21.36 -23.75 -9.29
N ILE A 705 20.10 -24.17 -9.44
CA ILE A 705 19.55 -24.70 -10.70
C ILE A 705 19.65 -23.64 -11.81
N GLY A 706 19.27 -22.39 -11.55
CA GLY A 706 19.44 -21.29 -12.50
C GLY A 706 20.89 -21.13 -12.97
N LYS A 707 21.85 -21.20 -12.04
CA LYS A 707 23.28 -21.15 -12.38
C LYS A 707 23.72 -22.33 -13.26
N GLN A 708 23.28 -23.56 -12.98
CA GLN A 708 23.62 -24.75 -13.78
C GLN A 708 23.22 -24.56 -15.26
N TYR A 709 22.01 -24.05 -15.50
CA TYR A 709 21.48 -23.87 -16.86
C TYR A 709 21.77 -22.50 -17.51
N SER A 710 22.56 -21.64 -16.86
CA SER A 710 22.82 -20.25 -17.29
C SER A 710 21.52 -19.43 -17.48
N VAL A 711 20.71 -19.39 -16.41
CA VAL A 711 19.50 -18.58 -16.25
C VAL A 711 19.63 -17.72 -14.98
N GLU A 712 19.39 -16.42 -15.10
CA GLU A 712 19.40 -15.49 -13.97
C GLU A 712 18.05 -15.54 -13.24
N VAL A 713 17.95 -16.35 -12.20
CA VAL A 713 16.78 -16.36 -11.30
C VAL A 713 16.74 -15.06 -10.48
N ARG A 714 15.54 -14.47 -10.40
CA ARG A 714 15.19 -13.25 -9.65
C ARG A 714 13.98 -13.52 -8.78
N PHE A 715 13.95 -12.99 -7.56
CA PHE A 715 12.82 -13.18 -6.65
C PHE A 715 11.91 -11.96 -6.58
N PHE A 716 10.60 -12.23 -6.64
CA PHE A 716 9.55 -11.29 -6.28
C PHE A 716 9.03 -11.64 -4.88
N HIS A 717 9.41 -10.82 -3.90
CA HIS A 717 9.08 -11.04 -2.49
C HIS A 717 7.64 -10.63 -2.20
N GLY A 718 6.77 -11.62 -2.00
CA GLY A 718 5.33 -11.44 -1.79
C GLY A 718 4.93 -10.89 -0.42
N ARG A 719 3.62 -10.74 -0.22
CA ARG A 719 3.01 -10.38 1.07
C ARG A 719 3.37 -11.42 2.16
N GLY A 720 3.56 -10.95 3.40
CA GLY A 720 3.86 -11.81 4.56
C GLY A 720 5.33 -11.91 4.95
N GLY A 721 6.26 -11.37 4.16
CA GLY A 721 7.70 -11.48 4.41
C GLY A 721 8.21 -10.38 5.33
N SER A 722 9.28 -10.66 6.08
CA SER A 722 10.01 -9.63 6.83
C SER A 722 10.50 -8.49 5.90
N VAL A 723 10.89 -8.84 4.67
CA VAL A 723 11.27 -7.92 3.57
C VAL A 723 10.13 -7.00 3.11
N SER A 724 8.88 -7.48 3.13
CA SER A 724 7.71 -6.79 2.55
C SER A 724 6.78 -6.12 3.57
N ARG A 725 6.99 -6.36 4.88
CA ARG A 725 6.09 -5.83 5.94
C ARG A 725 6.76 -4.93 6.97
N GLY A 726 8.09 -4.96 7.12
CA GLY A 726 8.78 -4.17 8.15
C GLY A 726 8.38 -4.55 9.59
N GLY A 727 7.97 -5.81 9.82
CA GLY A 727 7.64 -6.36 11.15
C GLY A 727 8.86 -6.59 12.05
N GLY A 728 10.05 -6.32 11.52
CA GLY A 728 11.29 -6.11 12.25
C GLY A 728 12.18 -5.20 11.40
N PRO A 729 13.47 -5.05 11.72
CA PRO A 729 14.40 -4.22 10.95
C PRO A 729 14.46 -4.65 9.47
N GLN A 730 13.79 -3.88 8.60
CA GLN A 730 13.61 -4.21 7.18
C GLN A 730 14.95 -4.34 6.43
N HIS A 731 15.94 -3.54 6.82
CA HIS A 731 17.32 -3.65 6.37
C HIS A 731 17.94 -5.01 6.69
N LEU A 732 17.78 -5.50 7.93
CA LEU A 732 18.25 -6.84 8.34
C LEU A 732 17.52 -7.94 7.56
N ALA A 733 16.21 -7.80 7.32
CA ALA A 733 15.42 -8.77 6.57
C ALA A 733 15.88 -8.94 5.10
N ILE A 734 16.39 -7.87 4.49
CA ILE A 734 17.00 -7.90 3.15
C ILE A 734 18.40 -8.54 3.23
N LEU A 735 19.22 -8.14 4.21
CA LEU A 735 20.53 -8.76 4.47
C LEU A 735 20.43 -10.26 4.84
N SER A 736 19.28 -10.72 5.35
CA SER A 736 19.09 -12.09 5.80
C SER A 736 18.61 -13.06 4.70
N GLN A 737 18.49 -12.62 3.45
CA GLN A 737 18.19 -13.52 2.33
C GLN A 737 19.45 -14.34 1.94
N PRO A 738 19.31 -15.55 1.37
CA PRO A 738 20.45 -16.41 1.06
C PRO A 738 21.41 -15.81 0.01
N ILE A 739 22.62 -16.36 -0.04
CA ILE A 739 23.72 -15.84 -0.89
C ILE A 739 23.32 -15.89 -2.38
N ASN A 740 23.59 -14.80 -3.12
CA ASN A 740 23.26 -14.60 -4.54
C ASN A 740 21.77 -14.52 -4.92
N THR A 741 20.83 -14.59 -3.96
CA THR A 741 19.38 -14.44 -4.23
C THR A 741 18.99 -13.00 -4.57
N ILE A 742 19.58 -12.05 -3.85
CA ILE A 742 19.53 -10.61 -4.12
C ILE A 742 20.86 -10.19 -4.74
N LYS A 743 20.76 -9.46 -5.86
CA LYS A 743 21.88 -8.86 -6.61
C LYS A 743 21.54 -7.39 -6.86
N ASN A 744 21.72 -6.90 -8.09
CA ASN A 744 21.34 -5.55 -8.53
C ASN A 744 19.83 -5.32 -8.63
N TYR A 745 18.98 -6.34 -8.49
CA TYR A 745 17.52 -6.20 -8.64
C TYR A 745 16.80 -6.77 -7.42
N LEU A 746 15.83 -6.02 -6.90
CA LEU A 746 14.94 -6.43 -5.82
C LEU A 746 13.50 -6.04 -6.17
N ARG A 747 12.60 -7.02 -6.25
CA ARG A 747 11.16 -6.80 -6.46
C ARG A 747 10.39 -7.17 -5.21
N VAL A 748 9.58 -6.25 -4.69
CA VAL A 748 8.93 -6.41 -3.37
C VAL A 748 7.50 -5.90 -3.40
N THR A 749 6.56 -6.67 -2.83
CA THR A 749 5.19 -6.20 -2.62
C THR A 749 5.16 -5.23 -1.44
N ILE A 750 4.76 -3.97 -1.67
CA ILE A 750 4.44 -3.05 -0.57
C ILE A 750 2.93 -3.14 -0.29
N GLN A 751 2.59 -3.51 0.94
CA GLN A 751 1.20 -3.68 1.37
C GLN A 751 0.54 -2.34 1.71
N GLY A 752 -0.76 -2.20 1.46
CA GLY A 752 -1.50 -0.95 1.69
C GLY A 752 -1.45 -0.42 3.14
N GLU A 753 -1.33 -1.28 4.15
CA GLU A 753 -1.10 -0.84 5.54
C GLU A 753 0.32 -0.28 5.80
N VAL A 754 1.30 -0.63 4.94
CA VAL A 754 2.71 -0.19 5.00
C VAL A 754 3.00 0.98 4.06
N ILE A 755 2.33 1.08 2.89
CA ILE A 755 2.42 2.24 1.96
C ILE A 755 2.25 3.57 2.72
N THR A 756 1.36 3.58 3.71
CA THR A 756 1.06 4.76 4.54
C THR A 756 2.26 5.16 5.42
N GLN A 757 2.94 4.18 6.03
CA GLN A 757 4.15 4.39 6.81
C GLN A 757 5.32 4.84 5.92
N ASP A 758 5.61 4.07 4.86
CA ASP A 758 6.87 4.18 4.14
C ASP A 758 6.93 5.39 3.19
N PHE A 759 5.80 5.80 2.59
CA PHE A 759 5.82 6.80 1.52
C PHE A 759 5.07 8.10 1.82
N CYS A 760 4.09 8.12 2.73
CA CYS A 760 3.21 9.30 2.85
C CYS A 760 3.91 10.56 3.39
N LEU A 761 4.87 10.45 4.32
CA LEU A 761 5.65 11.58 4.81
C LEU A 761 7.00 11.72 4.06
N LYS A 762 7.41 12.96 3.76
CA LYS A 762 8.65 13.26 3.01
C LYS A 762 9.90 12.63 3.63
N GLY A 763 10.04 12.72 4.96
CA GLY A 763 11.16 12.11 5.69
C GLY A 763 11.12 10.59 5.75
N MET A 764 9.92 9.99 5.74
CA MET A 764 9.76 8.53 5.67
C MET A 764 10.14 8.00 4.30
N MET A 765 9.65 8.62 3.22
CA MET A 765 9.95 8.18 1.86
C MET A 765 11.46 8.16 1.57
N LEU A 766 12.18 9.20 1.98
CA LEU A 766 13.64 9.23 1.92
C LEU A 766 14.25 8.08 2.74
N ARG A 767 13.81 7.88 3.99
CA ARG A 767 14.35 6.83 4.87
C ARG A 767 14.08 5.43 4.32
N SER A 768 12.88 5.12 3.82
CA SER A 768 12.56 3.78 3.31
C SER A 768 13.31 3.48 2.01
N ILE A 769 13.40 4.42 1.07
CA ILE A 769 14.21 4.24 -0.15
C ILE A 769 15.71 4.11 0.21
N GLU A 770 16.23 4.92 1.13
CA GLU A 770 17.60 4.80 1.66
C GLU A 770 17.85 3.44 2.34
N THR A 771 16.85 2.88 3.04
CA THR A 771 16.91 1.56 3.69
C THR A 771 17.03 0.44 2.65
N TYR A 772 16.22 0.48 1.59
CA TYR A 772 16.30 -0.50 0.50
C TYR A 772 17.61 -0.36 -0.31
N ILE A 773 18.02 0.86 -0.67
CA ILE A 773 19.25 1.14 -1.42
C ILE A 773 20.50 0.67 -0.65
N SER A 774 20.58 0.98 0.65
CA SER A 774 21.74 0.60 1.48
C SER A 774 21.82 -0.91 1.71
N ALA A 775 20.69 -1.59 1.91
CA ALA A 775 20.65 -3.05 2.05
C ALA A 775 21.03 -3.76 0.73
N LEU A 776 20.51 -3.30 -0.41
CA LEU A 776 20.76 -3.88 -1.74
C LEU A 776 22.25 -3.77 -2.14
N LEU A 777 22.84 -2.60 -1.88
CA LEU A 777 24.27 -2.32 -2.06
C LEU A 777 25.16 -3.22 -1.18
N LYS A 778 24.75 -3.44 0.08
CA LYS A 778 25.45 -4.35 1.02
C LYS A 778 25.35 -5.82 0.60
N CYS A 779 24.17 -6.32 0.27
CA CYS A 779 24.00 -7.69 -0.24
C CYS A 779 24.92 -7.95 -1.44
N SER A 780 24.97 -7.00 -2.38
CA SER A 780 25.75 -7.10 -3.61
C SER A 780 27.27 -7.10 -3.37
N LEU A 781 27.78 -6.21 -2.51
CA LEU A 781 29.22 -6.03 -2.29
C LEU A 781 29.78 -6.94 -1.20
N LEU A 782 29.12 -7.03 -0.04
CA LEU A 782 29.55 -7.87 1.08
C LEU A 782 29.30 -9.36 0.83
N LYS A 783 28.38 -9.71 -0.08
CA LYS A 783 28.06 -11.08 -0.53
C LYS A 783 27.64 -12.04 0.59
N ASN A 784 27.01 -11.55 1.65
CA ASN A 784 26.45 -12.34 2.77
C ASN A 784 27.36 -13.51 3.23
N LYS A 785 28.57 -13.19 3.70
CA LYS A 785 29.65 -14.16 4.03
C LYS A 785 29.34 -15.20 5.12
N VAL A 786 28.13 -15.25 5.67
CA VAL A 786 27.76 -16.23 6.70
C VAL A 786 27.51 -17.58 6.05
N LEU A 787 28.52 -18.44 6.12
CA LEU A 787 28.46 -19.82 5.65
C LEU A 787 27.65 -20.63 6.67
N VAL A 788 26.43 -21.04 6.30
CA VAL A 788 25.50 -21.76 7.18
C VAL A 788 26.07 -23.15 7.46
N LYS A 789 26.44 -23.40 8.73
CA LYS A 789 26.97 -24.70 9.18
C LYS A 789 25.96 -25.83 8.99
N ASP A 790 26.44 -27.05 8.80
CA ASP A 790 25.55 -28.22 8.63
C ASP A 790 24.75 -28.52 9.91
N GLU A 791 25.37 -28.42 11.10
CA GLU A 791 24.71 -28.51 12.42
C GLU A 791 23.53 -27.52 12.58
N TRP A 792 23.60 -26.34 11.96
CA TRP A 792 22.50 -25.37 11.94
C TRP A 792 21.39 -25.79 10.98
N ARG A 793 21.72 -26.42 9.84
CA ARG A 793 20.75 -26.91 8.85
C ARG A 793 19.98 -28.12 9.38
N GLU A 794 20.69 -29.07 9.99
CA GLU A 794 20.10 -30.24 10.65
C GLU A 794 19.08 -29.81 11.72
N LEU A 795 19.46 -28.91 12.62
CA LEU A 795 18.55 -28.41 13.64
C LEU A 795 17.36 -27.63 13.03
N MET A 796 17.56 -26.84 11.98
CA MET A 796 16.44 -26.19 11.28
C MET A 796 15.47 -27.19 10.64
N ASP A 797 15.95 -28.30 10.07
CA ASP A 797 15.09 -29.34 9.51
C ASP A 797 14.35 -30.15 10.60
N GLU A 798 15.00 -30.49 11.72
CA GLU A 798 14.34 -31.07 12.90
C GLU A 798 13.23 -30.15 13.45
N MET A 799 13.57 -28.88 13.71
CA MET A 799 12.62 -27.89 14.23
C MET A 799 11.45 -27.68 13.27
N SER A 800 11.71 -27.63 11.96
CA SER A 800 10.69 -27.48 10.90
C SER A 800 9.69 -28.64 10.89
N GLN A 801 10.15 -29.88 11.01
CA GLN A 801 9.26 -31.05 11.10
C GLN A 801 8.36 -30.98 12.34
N LEU A 802 8.93 -30.63 13.50
CA LEU A 802 8.19 -30.51 14.75
C LEU A 802 7.16 -29.38 14.71
N THR A 803 7.52 -28.19 14.24
CA THR A 803 6.59 -27.05 14.14
C THR A 803 5.46 -27.32 13.14
N THR A 804 5.76 -27.96 12.00
CA THR A 804 4.74 -28.32 11.00
C THR A 804 3.71 -29.27 11.58
N LYS A 805 4.16 -30.31 12.28
CA LYS A 805 3.28 -31.31 12.87
C LYS A 805 2.35 -30.68 13.89
N GLU A 806 2.87 -29.88 14.81
CA GLU A 806 2.02 -29.25 15.83
C GLU A 806 1.07 -28.20 15.26
N TYR A 807 1.53 -27.39 14.30
CA TYR A 807 0.68 -26.42 13.63
C TYR A 807 -0.50 -27.10 12.94
N ARG A 808 -0.25 -28.21 12.21
CA ARG A 808 -1.33 -28.96 11.54
C ARG A 808 -2.22 -29.71 12.53
N HIS A 809 -1.67 -30.28 13.60
CA HIS A 809 -2.44 -30.89 14.67
C HIS A 809 -3.46 -29.92 15.30
N VAL A 810 -3.05 -28.69 15.57
CA VAL A 810 -3.91 -27.68 16.19
C VAL A 810 -4.88 -27.02 15.20
N VAL A 811 -4.48 -26.77 13.94
CA VAL A 811 -5.25 -25.97 12.98
C VAL A 811 -6.14 -26.80 12.05
N TYR A 812 -5.75 -28.05 11.76
CA TYR A 812 -6.38 -28.89 10.73
C TYR A 812 -6.89 -30.24 11.26
N GLU A 813 -6.23 -30.86 12.25
CA GLU A 813 -6.65 -32.16 12.81
C GLU A 813 -7.66 -32.03 13.98
N ASN A 814 -7.86 -30.82 14.51
CA ASN A 814 -8.77 -30.54 15.62
C ASN A 814 -10.11 -29.99 15.10
N ASP A 815 -11.15 -30.84 15.11
CA ASP A 815 -12.51 -30.51 14.63
C ASP A 815 -13.15 -29.30 15.33
N ASP A 816 -12.82 -29.07 16.60
CA ASP A 816 -13.37 -27.97 17.41
C ASP A 816 -12.61 -26.65 17.21
N PHE A 817 -11.38 -26.68 16.68
CA PHE A 817 -10.58 -25.47 16.43
C PHE A 817 -11.29 -24.48 15.51
N VAL A 818 -11.96 -24.96 14.46
CA VAL A 818 -12.70 -24.10 13.51
C VAL A 818 -13.93 -23.45 14.18
N LYS A 819 -14.53 -24.11 15.17
CA LYS A 819 -15.64 -23.56 15.97
C LYS A 819 -15.11 -22.49 16.92
N TYR A 820 -14.09 -22.83 17.72
CA TYR A 820 -13.43 -21.89 18.63
C TYR A 820 -12.93 -20.63 17.92
N PHE A 821 -12.24 -20.77 16.78
CA PHE A 821 -11.73 -19.65 15.98
C PHE A 821 -12.83 -18.67 15.54
N ARG A 822 -14.02 -19.18 15.17
CA ARG A 822 -15.17 -18.34 14.78
C ARG A 822 -15.79 -17.60 15.97
N CYS A 823 -15.68 -18.14 17.18
CA CYS A 823 -16.15 -17.51 18.41
C CYS A 823 -15.13 -16.52 19.00
N ALA A 824 -13.89 -16.95 19.21
CA ALA A 824 -12.81 -16.20 19.86
C ALA A 824 -12.20 -15.07 19.00
N THR A 825 -12.70 -14.85 17.77
CA THR A 825 -12.24 -13.79 16.88
C THR A 825 -13.41 -13.11 16.14
N PRO A 826 -13.25 -11.87 15.64
CA PRO A 826 -14.22 -11.22 14.75
C PRO A 826 -14.17 -11.74 13.29
N GLN A 827 -13.77 -12.99 13.01
CA GLN A 827 -13.61 -13.50 11.64
C GLN A 827 -14.88 -13.30 10.81
N ILE A 828 -16.04 -13.67 11.37
CA ILE A 828 -17.33 -13.64 10.68
C ILE A 828 -17.67 -12.20 10.30
N GLU A 829 -17.49 -11.28 11.25
CA GLU A 829 -17.83 -9.87 11.14
C GLU A 829 -16.88 -9.14 10.19
N ILE A 830 -15.57 -9.39 10.26
CA ILE A 830 -14.57 -8.97 9.25
C ILE A 830 -15.03 -9.37 7.85
N GLY A 831 -15.58 -10.58 7.70
CA GLY A 831 -16.11 -11.09 6.44
C GLY A 831 -17.36 -10.35 5.91
N LYS A 832 -18.09 -9.65 6.78
CA LYS A 832 -19.26 -8.81 6.45
C LYS A 832 -18.87 -7.34 6.16
N LEU A 833 -17.63 -6.92 6.43
CA LEU A 833 -17.25 -5.50 6.36
C LEU A 833 -16.87 -5.00 4.97
N ASN A 834 -17.19 -3.74 4.70
CA ASN A 834 -16.80 -2.95 3.51
C ASN A 834 -15.32 -2.51 3.51
N LEU A 835 -14.43 -3.46 3.81
CA LEU A 835 -12.99 -3.22 3.94
C LEU A 835 -12.31 -3.01 2.57
N GLY A 836 -12.49 -3.95 1.65
CA GLY A 836 -11.99 -3.89 0.28
C GLY A 836 -12.93 -4.57 -0.72
N SER A 837 -12.57 -4.59 -1.99
CA SER A 837 -13.38 -5.14 -3.10
C SER A 837 -13.58 -6.66 -3.01
N ARG A 838 -12.55 -7.37 -2.55
CA ARG A 838 -12.44 -8.83 -2.56
C ARG A 838 -13.44 -9.52 -1.61
N PRO A 839 -13.95 -10.73 -1.94
CA PRO A 839 -14.54 -11.65 -0.98
C PRO A 839 -13.50 -12.16 0.05
N SER A 840 -13.95 -12.52 1.25
CA SER A 840 -13.10 -12.97 2.36
C SER A 840 -12.71 -14.47 2.31
N LYS A 841 -13.42 -15.30 1.53
CA LYS A 841 -13.15 -16.74 1.33
C LYS A 841 -13.08 -17.07 -0.15
N ARG A 842 -12.53 -18.23 -0.55
CA ARG A 842 -12.64 -18.74 -1.94
C ARG A 842 -13.93 -19.55 -2.16
N LYS A 843 -14.36 -20.36 -1.17
CA LYS A 843 -15.64 -21.08 -1.11
C LYS A 843 -16.15 -21.13 0.35
N GLN A 844 -17.31 -21.74 0.63
CA GLN A 844 -17.63 -22.16 2.01
C GLN A 844 -16.71 -23.33 2.41
N GLY A 845 -16.31 -23.42 3.70
CA GLY A 845 -15.40 -24.46 4.20
C GLY A 845 -14.61 -24.08 5.45
N ASN A 846 -13.56 -24.86 5.71
CA ASN A 846 -12.64 -24.77 6.85
C ASN A 846 -11.44 -23.82 6.56
N VAL A 847 -10.32 -23.94 7.27
CA VAL A 847 -9.18 -22.98 7.25
C VAL A 847 -8.48 -22.92 5.88
N GLU A 848 -8.54 -23.99 5.11
CA GLU A 848 -8.09 -24.08 3.70
C GLU A 848 -8.81 -23.03 2.84
N SER A 849 -10.14 -22.91 3.00
CA SER A 849 -11.00 -21.99 2.24
C SER A 849 -10.81 -20.51 2.58
N LEU A 850 -10.19 -20.22 3.73
CA LEU A 850 -9.87 -18.89 4.22
C LEU A 850 -8.51 -18.44 3.66
N ARG A 851 -8.44 -17.20 3.17
CA ARG A 851 -7.18 -16.60 2.65
C ARG A 851 -6.30 -16.12 3.81
N ALA A 852 -4.99 -16.02 3.60
CA ALA A 852 -4.08 -15.65 4.70
C ALA A 852 -4.31 -14.25 5.29
N ILE A 853 -4.88 -13.30 4.53
CA ILE A 853 -5.20 -11.96 5.04
C ILE A 853 -6.27 -12.01 6.17
N PRO A 854 -7.51 -12.53 5.95
CA PRO A 854 -8.46 -12.74 7.04
C PRO A 854 -7.95 -13.63 8.18
N TRP A 855 -7.13 -14.64 7.89
CA TRP A 855 -6.50 -15.49 8.91
C TRP A 855 -5.61 -14.69 9.87
N VAL A 856 -4.56 -14.04 9.36
CA VAL A 856 -3.62 -13.23 10.18
C VAL A 856 -4.33 -12.04 10.83
N PHE A 857 -5.30 -11.42 10.15
CA PHE A 857 -6.01 -10.26 10.69
C PHE A 857 -6.93 -10.62 11.86
N SER A 858 -7.66 -11.74 11.80
CA SER A 858 -8.59 -12.14 12.87
C SER A 858 -7.86 -12.43 14.20
N TRP A 859 -6.70 -13.10 14.15
CA TRP A 859 -5.84 -13.33 15.32
C TRP A 859 -5.02 -12.11 15.75
N THR A 860 -4.86 -11.10 14.88
CA THR A 860 -4.30 -9.80 15.26
C THR A 860 -5.31 -8.98 16.06
N GLN A 861 -6.61 -9.10 15.75
CA GLN A 861 -7.66 -8.43 16.51
C GLN A 861 -7.74 -8.94 17.95
N ASN A 862 -7.82 -10.26 18.17
CA ASN A 862 -7.92 -10.84 19.51
C ASN A 862 -6.61 -10.88 20.32
N ARG A 863 -5.53 -10.26 19.83
CA ARG A 863 -4.22 -10.13 20.50
C ARG A 863 -3.51 -11.45 20.83
N MET A 864 -3.93 -12.57 20.23
CA MET A 864 -3.23 -13.85 20.35
C MET A 864 -2.16 -14.03 19.27
N HIS A 865 -2.32 -13.44 18.07
CA HIS A 865 -1.39 -13.52 16.92
C HIS A 865 -0.97 -14.95 16.51
N LEU A 866 -1.83 -15.95 16.78
CA LEU A 866 -1.59 -17.40 16.60
C LEU A 866 -0.81 -17.81 15.33
N PRO A 867 -1.09 -17.28 14.11
CA PRO A 867 -0.43 -17.73 12.88
C PRO A 867 1.07 -17.46 12.78
N VAL A 868 1.65 -16.66 13.68
CA VAL A 868 3.06 -16.27 13.61
C VAL A 868 3.96 -17.14 14.51
N TRP A 869 3.42 -17.69 15.60
CA TRP A 869 4.22 -18.39 16.62
C TRP A 869 3.83 -19.86 16.85
N LEU A 870 2.65 -20.30 16.45
CA LEU A 870 2.17 -21.67 16.72
C LEU A 870 3.14 -22.73 16.18
N GLY A 871 3.53 -23.66 17.06
CA GLY A 871 4.54 -24.69 16.83
C GLY A 871 5.88 -24.39 17.52
N ILE A 872 6.22 -23.11 17.74
CA ILE A 872 7.48 -22.71 18.42
C ILE A 872 7.51 -23.22 19.87
N GLU A 873 6.35 -23.37 20.54
CA GLU A 873 6.30 -23.84 21.91
C GLU A 873 6.76 -25.30 22.10
N LYS A 874 6.69 -26.13 21.05
CA LYS A 874 7.21 -27.51 21.07
C LYS A 874 8.72 -27.57 21.01
N LEU A 875 9.35 -26.53 20.44
CA LEU A 875 10.80 -26.43 20.38
C LEU A 875 11.39 -26.22 21.77
N HIS A 876 10.64 -25.64 22.72
CA HIS A 876 11.12 -25.39 24.08
C HIS A 876 11.62 -26.67 24.75
N ASP A 877 10.76 -27.68 24.85
CA ASP A 877 11.11 -28.94 25.53
C ASP A 877 12.15 -29.71 24.72
N TYR A 878 11.97 -29.79 23.41
CA TYR A 878 12.88 -30.47 22.50
C TYR A 878 14.33 -29.94 22.58
N LEU A 879 14.51 -28.62 22.67
CA LEU A 879 15.82 -27.98 22.75
C LEU A 879 16.46 -28.10 24.15
N VAL A 880 15.67 -28.20 25.20
CA VAL A 880 16.15 -28.37 26.60
C VAL A 880 16.47 -29.84 26.89
N GLU A 881 15.58 -30.77 26.53
CA GLU A 881 15.76 -32.22 26.71
C GLU A 881 16.96 -32.80 25.94
N ARG A 882 17.39 -32.12 24.87
CA ARG A 882 18.51 -32.53 24.00
C ARG A 882 19.73 -31.60 24.04
N ASP A 883 19.76 -30.65 24.98
CA ASP A 883 20.82 -29.64 25.13
C ASP A 883 21.21 -28.91 23.82
N LYS A 884 20.20 -28.63 22.97
CA LYS A 884 20.36 -27.93 21.68
C LYS A 884 20.07 -26.42 21.78
N LEU A 885 19.59 -25.93 22.92
CA LEU A 885 19.37 -24.49 23.15
C LEU A 885 20.64 -23.62 22.94
N PRO A 886 21.86 -24.02 23.38
CA PRO A 886 23.07 -23.24 23.11
C PRO A 886 23.37 -23.09 21.61
N LEU A 887 23.07 -24.11 20.80
CA LEU A 887 23.24 -24.07 19.35
C LEU A 887 22.25 -23.10 18.69
N LEU A 888 21.00 -23.04 19.16
CA LEU A 888 20.03 -22.05 18.68
C LEU A 888 20.41 -20.61 19.08
N GLN A 889 21.01 -20.42 20.26
CA GLN A 889 21.56 -19.12 20.67
C GLN A 889 22.83 -18.72 19.89
N ASP A 890 23.63 -19.69 19.40
CA ASP A 890 24.71 -19.44 18.45
C ASP A 890 24.15 -18.99 17.09
N MET A 891 23.15 -19.72 16.56
CA MET A 891 22.42 -19.34 15.35
C MET A 891 21.82 -17.92 15.45
N TYR A 892 21.14 -17.57 16.55
CA TYR A 892 20.55 -16.24 16.72
C TYR A 892 21.61 -15.12 16.70
N ARG A 893 22.79 -15.36 17.29
CA ARG A 893 23.90 -14.39 17.33
C ARG A 893 24.65 -14.26 16.00
N ASN A 894 24.89 -15.39 15.32
CA ASN A 894 25.84 -15.46 14.20
C ASN A 894 25.20 -15.66 12.82
N TRP A 895 23.89 -15.94 12.73
CA TRP A 895 23.18 -16.14 11.45
C TRP A 895 22.02 -15.14 11.26
N PRO A 896 22.17 -14.12 10.39
CA PRO A 896 21.17 -13.06 10.18
C PRO A 896 19.75 -13.53 9.85
N PHE A 897 19.58 -14.71 9.26
CA PHE A 897 18.27 -15.34 9.05
C PHE A 897 17.59 -15.71 10.38
N CYS A 898 18.32 -16.39 11.27
CA CYS A 898 17.83 -16.71 12.62
C CYS A 898 17.59 -15.43 13.44
N THR A 899 18.51 -14.46 13.37
CA THR A 899 18.33 -13.14 14.01
C THR A 899 17.07 -12.43 13.49
N SER A 900 16.87 -12.37 12.17
CA SER A 900 15.69 -11.72 11.56
C SER A 900 14.39 -12.45 11.91
N PHE A 901 14.42 -13.79 12.02
CA PHE A 901 13.27 -14.59 12.43
C PHE A 901 12.87 -14.31 13.88
N PHE A 902 13.77 -14.50 14.85
CA PHE A 902 13.43 -14.33 16.26
C PHE A 902 13.17 -12.87 16.65
N ASN A 903 13.76 -11.88 15.98
CA ASN A 903 13.37 -10.48 16.16
C ASN A 903 11.91 -10.22 15.73
N LEU A 904 11.43 -10.87 14.66
CA LEU A 904 10.03 -10.80 14.23
C LEU A 904 9.09 -11.51 15.22
N ILE A 905 9.49 -12.67 15.76
CA ILE A 905 8.73 -13.35 16.80
C ILE A 905 8.66 -12.48 18.07
N SER A 906 9.77 -11.90 18.52
CA SER A 906 9.83 -10.97 19.66
C SER A 906 8.92 -9.75 19.45
N MET A 907 8.90 -9.14 18.26
CA MET A 907 7.96 -8.07 17.91
C MET A 907 6.49 -8.48 18.07
N VAL A 908 6.14 -9.72 17.70
CA VAL A 908 4.78 -10.23 17.89
C VAL A 908 4.48 -10.53 19.37
N MET A 909 5.44 -11.08 20.12
CA MET A 909 5.28 -11.29 21.57
C MET A 909 5.12 -9.98 22.34
N ALA A 910 5.78 -8.89 21.91
CA ALA A 910 5.60 -7.54 22.44
C ALA A 910 4.21 -6.93 22.17
N LYS A 911 3.42 -7.53 21.26
CA LYS A 911 2.06 -7.08 20.90
C LYS A 911 0.95 -8.00 21.39
N ALA A 912 1.28 -9.26 21.64
CA ALA A 912 0.37 -10.23 22.22
C ALA A 912 -0.07 -9.77 23.63
N SER A 913 -1.25 -10.21 24.06
CA SER A 913 -1.73 -9.98 25.42
C SER A 913 -2.56 -11.16 25.87
N LEU A 914 -2.05 -11.91 26.86
CA LEU A 914 -2.74 -13.06 27.43
C LEU A 914 -4.06 -12.65 28.09
N GLN A 915 -4.07 -11.56 28.87
CA GLN A 915 -5.27 -11.01 29.53
C GLN A 915 -6.36 -10.59 28.52
N ILE A 916 -5.99 -9.91 27.44
CA ILE A 916 -6.98 -9.55 26.41
C ILE A 916 -7.46 -10.80 25.66
N ALA A 917 -6.54 -11.70 25.26
CA ALA A 917 -6.90 -12.94 24.56
C ALA A 917 -7.71 -13.93 25.43
N GLU A 918 -7.69 -13.76 26.75
CA GLU A 918 -8.58 -14.44 27.70
C GLU A 918 -9.96 -13.81 27.77
N GLU A 919 -10.05 -12.48 27.75
CA GLU A 919 -11.35 -11.79 27.75
C GLU A 919 -12.19 -12.08 26.48
N TYR A 920 -11.56 -12.40 25.34
CA TYR A 920 -12.28 -12.88 24.15
C TYR A 920 -12.99 -14.24 24.37
N ASP A 921 -12.61 -15.05 25.38
CA ASP A 921 -13.32 -16.30 25.70
C ASP A 921 -14.73 -16.04 26.30
N VAL A 922 -15.08 -14.81 26.66
CA VAL A 922 -16.46 -14.42 27.00
C VAL A 922 -17.40 -14.54 25.78
N LEU A 923 -16.84 -14.59 24.56
CA LEU A 923 -17.56 -14.86 23.31
C LEU A 923 -17.64 -16.34 22.94
N VAL A 924 -17.06 -17.23 23.75
CA VAL A 924 -16.82 -18.65 23.45
C VAL A 924 -17.71 -19.54 24.33
N PRO A 925 -18.44 -20.51 23.75
CA PRO A 925 -19.17 -21.53 24.51
C PRO A 925 -18.26 -22.31 25.47
N GLU A 926 -18.78 -22.73 26.63
CA GLU A 926 -17.99 -23.32 27.72
C GLU A 926 -17.21 -24.56 27.25
N GLU A 927 -17.85 -25.39 26.43
CA GLU A 927 -17.30 -26.61 25.85
C GLU A 927 -16.13 -26.36 24.88
N LEU A 928 -15.89 -25.13 24.44
CA LEU A 928 -14.77 -24.73 23.57
C LEU A 928 -13.65 -23.96 24.30
N LYS A 929 -13.87 -23.50 25.55
CA LYS A 929 -12.88 -22.67 26.28
C LYS A 929 -11.59 -23.42 26.63
N TYR A 930 -11.60 -24.74 26.66
CA TYR A 930 -10.37 -25.53 26.83
C TYR A 930 -9.35 -25.24 25.72
N ILE A 931 -9.80 -24.92 24.50
CA ILE A 931 -8.93 -24.52 23.38
C ILE A 931 -8.28 -23.16 23.67
N GLY A 932 -9.02 -22.18 24.18
CA GLY A 932 -8.47 -20.88 24.56
C GLY A 932 -7.40 -20.99 25.64
N THR A 933 -7.69 -21.74 26.71
CA THR A 933 -6.73 -22.06 27.78
C THR A 933 -5.48 -22.75 27.25
N MET A 934 -5.64 -23.79 26.42
CA MET A 934 -4.54 -24.52 25.79
C MET A 934 -3.68 -23.61 24.90
N LEU A 935 -4.29 -22.77 24.07
CA LEU A 935 -3.56 -21.81 23.21
C LEU A 935 -2.84 -20.72 24.02
N ARG A 936 -3.41 -20.23 25.13
CA ARG A 936 -2.74 -19.28 26.04
C ARG A 936 -1.54 -19.90 26.75
N GLN A 937 -1.64 -21.17 27.18
CA GLN A 937 -0.51 -21.92 27.75
C GLN A 937 0.61 -22.12 26.71
N LYS A 938 0.28 -22.49 25.47
CA LYS A 938 1.23 -22.59 24.36
C LYS A 938 1.92 -21.25 24.07
N LEU A 939 1.16 -20.16 23.99
CA LEU A 939 1.70 -18.81 23.77
C LEU A 939 2.71 -18.43 24.84
N LYS A 940 2.39 -18.64 26.13
CA LYS A 940 3.32 -18.39 27.23
C LYS A 940 4.64 -19.15 27.05
N LYS A 941 4.58 -20.42 26.63
CA LYS A 941 5.76 -21.26 26.41
C LYS A 941 6.57 -20.86 25.17
N ALA A 942 5.92 -20.40 24.10
CA ALA A 942 6.59 -19.79 22.96
C ALA A 942 7.27 -18.46 23.33
N MET A 943 6.66 -17.66 24.21
CA MET A 943 7.26 -16.44 24.78
C MET A 943 8.50 -16.76 25.64
N GLU A 944 8.40 -17.78 26.51
CA GLU A 944 9.51 -18.28 27.34
C GLU A 944 10.71 -18.71 26.47
N LEU A 945 10.50 -19.55 25.43
CA LEU A 945 11.58 -19.90 24.50
C LEU A 945 12.13 -18.68 23.74
N THR A 946 11.27 -17.78 23.28
CA THR A 946 11.71 -16.59 22.53
C THR A 946 12.67 -15.75 23.37
N ALA A 947 12.33 -15.49 24.64
CA ALA A 947 13.19 -14.74 25.56
C ALA A 947 14.52 -15.48 25.85
N LEU A 948 14.50 -16.82 25.97
CA LEU A 948 15.72 -17.63 26.13
C LEU A 948 16.63 -17.60 24.89
N VAL A 949 16.08 -17.50 23.68
CA VAL A 949 16.86 -17.42 22.44
C VAL A 949 17.39 -16.01 22.19
N THR A 950 16.58 -14.97 22.41
CA THR A 950 16.98 -13.57 22.18
C THR A 950 17.78 -12.95 23.33
N ASN A 951 17.75 -13.58 24.51
CA ASN A 951 18.31 -13.08 25.78
C ASN A 951 17.75 -11.70 26.19
N GLU A 952 16.48 -11.45 25.86
CA GLU A 952 15.75 -10.22 26.21
C GLU A 952 15.05 -10.36 27.56
N LYS A 953 15.02 -9.27 28.36
CA LYS A 953 14.24 -9.23 29.63
C LYS A 953 12.80 -8.79 29.38
N THR A 954 12.57 -8.06 28.31
CA THR A 954 11.27 -7.68 27.77
C THR A 954 11.38 -7.70 26.26
N PHE A 955 10.37 -8.21 25.56
CA PHE A 955 10.41 -8.31 24.11
C PHE A 955 10.70 -6.96 23.42
N CYS A 956 11.51 -7.03 22.35
CA CYS A 956 12.15 -5.90 21.67
C CYS A 956 13.15 -5.07 22.50
N ASP A 957 13.75 -5.62 23.57
CA ASP A 957 14.97 -5.01 24.16
C ASP A 957 16.10 -4.90 23.12
N ASN A 958 16.18 -5.82 22.15
CA ASN A 958 17.14 -5.78 21.05
C ASN A 958 16.71 -4.84 19.89
N ASP A 959 15.46 -4.36 19.86
CA ASP A 959 14.98 -3.30 18.93
C ASP A 959 14.18 -2.23 19.68
N LEU A 960 14.92 -1.35 20.35
CA LEU A 960 14.38 -0.23 21.13
C LEU A 960 13.55 0.76 20.30
N LEU A 961 13.63 0.76 18.96
CA LEU A 961 12.80 1.63 18.13
C LEU A 961 11.43 1.00 17.90
N THR A 962 11.39 -0.29 17.56
CA THR A 962 10.15 -1.06 17.46
C THR A 962 9.44 -1.12 18.81
N LYS A 963 10.18 -1.36 19.91
CA LYS A 963 9.63 -1.37 21.28
C LYS A 963 8.87 -0.08 21.62
N ARG A 964 9.52 1.09 21.49
CA ARG A 964 8.91 2.41 21.74
C ARG A 964 7.72 2.69 20.82
N SER A 965 7.77 2.23 19.57
CA SER A 965 6.68 2.35 18.60
C SER A 965 5.47 1.49 19.00
N ILE A 966 5.66 0.37 19.73
CA ILE A 966 4.57 -0.45 20.27
C ILE A 966 4.02 0.20 21.55
N GLU A 967 4.89 0.48 22.51
CA GLU A 967 4.57 1.07 23.83
C GLU A 967 3.71 2.34 23.72
N SER A 968 3.98 3.22 22.74
CA SER A 968 3.21 4.46 22.53
C SER A 968 1.74 4.25 22.17
N ARG A 969 1.34 3.04 21.75
CA ARG A 969 -0.02 2.69 21.30
C ARG A 969 -0.70 1.67 22.20
N THR A 970 0.05 0.86 22.96
CA THR A 970 -0.47 -0.24 23.78
C THR A 970 -1.63 0.18 24.70
N LYS A 971 -1.51 1.33 25.39
CA LYS A 971 -2.58 1.91 26.23
C LYS A 971 -3.92 2.02 25.49
N TRP A 972 -3.91 2.66 24.32
CA TRP A 972 -5.10 2.93 23.52
C TRP A 972 -5.76 1.65 22.99
N VAL A 973 -4.96 0.66 22.55
CA VAL A 973 -5.51 -0.54 21.92
C VAL A 973 -6.26 -1.43 22.92
N ALA A 974 -5.89 -1.42 24.20
CA ALA A 974 -6.63 -2.16 25.24
C ALA A 974 -8.11 -1.73 25.35
N VAL A 975 -8.37 -0.41 25.30
CA VAL A 975 -9.74 0.13 25.28
C VAL A 975 -10.48 -0.31 24.02
N CYS A 976 -9.84 -0.24 22.86
CA CYS A 976 -10.41 -0.66 21.60
C CYS A 976 -10.76 -2.17 21.58
N ASN A 977 -9.93 -3.01 22.21
CA ASN A 977 -10.21 -4.43 22.39
C ASN A 977 -11.42 -4.67 23.30
N LEU A 978 -11.48 -4.04 24.47
CA LEU A 978 -12.59 -4.22 25.42
C LEU A 978 -13.93 -3.75 24.83
N ILE A 979 -13.94 -2.64 24.07
CA ILE A 979 -15.12 -2.18 23.32
C ILE A 979 -15.48 -3.17 22.19
N GLN A 980 -14.49 -3.75 21.49
CA GLN A 980 -14.76 -4.78 20.48
C GLN A 980 -15.44 -6.01 21.08
N ILE A 981 -14.94 -6.52 22.20
CA ILE A 981 -15.49 -7.71 22.87
C ILE A 981 -16.94 -7.42 23.29
N GLN A 982 -17.20 -6.28 23.94
CA GLN A 982 -18.55 -5.93 24.37
C GLN A 982 -19.51 -5.69 23.19
N ALA A 983 -19.05 -5.10 22.08
CA ALA A 983 -19.85 -4.94 20.87
C ALA A 983 -20.16 -6.30 20.20
N LEU A 984 -19.16 -7.18 20.04
CA LEU A 984 -19.34 -8.55 19.53
C LEU A 984 -20.32 -9.34 20.40
N LYS A 985 -20.18 -9.26 21.72
CA LYS A 985 -21.04 -9.94 22.70
C LYS A 985 -22.51 -9.53 22.50
N ARG A 986 -22.81 -8.24 22.65
CA ARG A 986 -24.17 -7.70 22.53
C ARG A 986 -24.80 -7.94 21.15
N LEU A 987 -24.00 -7.91 20.07
CA LEU A 987 -24.47 -8.24 18.72
C LEU A 987 -24.82 -9.72 18.55
N ARG A 988 -23.98 -10.64 19.06
CA ARG A 988 -24.18 -12.10 18.98
C ARG A 988 -25.24 -12.61 19.97
N GLU A 989 -25.50 -11.89 21.05
CA GLU A 989 -26.64 -12.11 21.93
C GLU A 989 -27.94 -11.73 21.21
N ARG A 990 -28.05 -10.49 20.70
CA ARG A 990 -29.24 -10.05 19.93
C ARG A 990 -29.51 -10.88 18.68
N GLN A 991 -28.48 -11.37 17.98
CA GLN A 991 -28.68 -12.27 16.83
C GLN A 991 -29.32 -13.60 17.27
N ARG A 992 -28.85 -14.21 18.38
CA ARG A 992 -29.43 -15.45 18.92
C ARG A 992 -30.84 -15.24 19.48
N GLU A 993 -31.10 -14.12 20.15
CA GLU A 993 -32.45 -13.75 20.62
C GLU A 993 -33.43 -13.62 19.44
N TRP A 994 -32.99 -13.04 18.33
CA TRP A 994 -33.78 -12.90 17.10
C TRP A 994 -33.99 -14.23 16.36
N GLU A 995 -32.95 -15.07 16.28
CA GLU A 995 -33.03 -16.42 15.71
C GLU A 995 -34.02 -17.30 16.52
N LEU A 996 -33.89 -17.32 17.85
CA LEU A 996 -34.82 -18.02 18.75
C LEU A 996 -36.25 -17.47 18.69
N ALA A 997 -36.43 -16.17 18.47
CA ALA A 997 -37.75 -15.57 18.28
C ALA A 997 -38.40 -15.97 16.95
N GLN A 998 -37.61 -16.20 15.88
CA GLN A 998 -38.12 -16.73 14.61
C GLN A 998 -38.46 -18.22 14.71
N GLU A 999 -37.59 -19.03 15.33
CA GLU A 999 -37.85 -20.46 15.56
C GLU A 999 -39.06 -20.65 16.49
N GLY A 1000 -39.18 -19.85 17.56
CA GLY A 1000 -40.34 -19.84 18.45
C GLY A 1000 -41.62 -19.35 17.77
N GLY A 1001 -41.54 -18.40 16.83
CA GLY A 1001 -42.67 -17.96 16.01
C GLY A 1001 -43.17 -19.06 15.06
N LEU A 1002 -42.24 -19.75 14.38
CA LEU A 1002 -42.55 -20.88 13.51
C LEU A 1002 -43.06 -22.11 14.28
N ALA A 1003 -42.66 -22.27 15.55
CA ALA A 1003 -43.25 -23.26 16.45
C ALA A 1003 -44.63 -22.86 16.99
N ALA A 1004 -45.00 -21.58 16.95
CA ALA A 1004 -46.31 -21.07 17.37
C ALA A 1004 -47.36 -21.13 16.25
N GLU A 1005 -46.98 -20.97 14.98
CA GLU A 1005 -47.87 -21.11 13.82
C GLU A 1005 -48.07 -22.59 13.40
N GLY A 1006 -48.29 -23.46 14.39
CA GLY A 1006 -48.25 -24.93 14.27
C GLY A 1006 -49.59 -25.68 14.34
N VAL A 1007 -50.75 -25.00 14.33
CA VAL A 1007 -52.08 -25.66 14.29
C VAL A 1007 -53.03 -24.95 13.32
N PRO A 1008 -53.60 -25.63 12.30
CA PRO A 1008 -54.48 -25.02 11.31
C PRO A 1008 -55.98 -25.12 11.66
N LEU A 1009 -56.78 -24.14 11.21
CA LEU A 1009 -58.24 -24.24 11.08
C LEU A 1009 -58.74 -23.58 9.78
N HIS A 1010 -59.87 -24.06 9.27
CA HIS A 1010 -60.34 -23.76 7.91
C HIS A 1010 -61.01 -22.40 7.71
N GLY A 1011 -60.68 -21.77 6.59
CA GLY A 1011 -61.63 -21.50 5.49
C GLY A 1011 -63.04 -20.98 5.81
N GLY A 1012 -63.16 -19.65 5.87
CA GLY A 1012 -64.05 -18.90 4.96
C GLY A 1012 -65.56 -18.81 5.24
N VAL A 1013 -66.02 -17.55 5.42
CA VAL A 1013 -67.31 -16.99 4.92
C VAL A 1013 -68.59 -17.60 5.55
N PRO A 1014 -69.41 -16.81 6.29
CA PRO A 1014 -70.26 -15.83 5.59
C PRO A 1014 -70.62 -14.54 6.35
N SER A 1015 -71.36 -13.69 5.64
CA SER A 1015 -72.22 -12.64 6.21
C SER A 1015 -73.28 -13.20 7.17
N HIS A 1016 -73.52 -12.52 8.30
CA HIS A 1016 -74.69 -12.62 9.18
C HIS A 1016 -75.34 -14.01 9.43
N GLY A 1017 -74.93 -14.66 10.53
CA GLY A 1017 -75.84 -15.37 11.45
C GLY A 1017 -75.69 -16.90 11.62
N GLY A 1018 -75.82 -17.39 12.87
CA GLY A 1018 -76.09 -18.82 13.17
C GLY A 1018 -75.28 -19.45 14.33
N ASP A 1019 -75.97 -19.85 15.40
CA ASP A 1019 -75.46 -20.45 16.65
C ASP A 1019 -74.98 -21.94 16.59
N ARG A 1020 -73.93 -22.25 17.39
CA ARG A 1020 -73.75 -23.46 18.27
C ARG A 1020 -73.34 -24.87 17.72
N PRO A 1021 -72.85 -25.81 18.60
CA PRO A 1021 -71.80 -26.80 18.22
C PRO A 1021 -72.00 -28.28 18.66
N LYS A 1022 -71.08 -29.18 18.25
CA LYS A 1022 -70.45 -30.35 18.97
C LYS A 1022 -69.96 -31.47 18.00
N GLY A 1023 -68.86 -32.18 18.32
CA GLY A 1023 -68.52 -33.48 17.67
C GLY A 1023 -67.07 -33.97 17.86
N ARG A 1024 -66.83 -35.30 17.92
CA ARG A 1024 -65.51 -35.99 18.05
C ARG A 1024 -65.25 -36.91 16.83
N GLY A 1025 -63.99 -37.30 16.56
CA GLY A 1025 -63.67 -38.66 16.05
C GLY A 1025 -62.59 -38.82 14.95
N ASP A 1026 -61.37 -39.22 15.35
CA ASP A 1026 -60.44 -40.28 14.87
C ASP A 1026 -60.17 -40.64 13.36
N PRO A 1027 -59.04 -41.35 13.04
CA PRO A 1027 -58.41 -41.51 11.70
C PRO A 1027 -58.47 -42.99 11.18
N PRO A 1028 -57.50 -43.67 10.46
CA PRO A 1028 -56.24 -43.31 9.74
C PRO A 1028 -55.99 -44.07 8.37
N THR A 1029 -54.71 -44.12 7.89
CA THR A 1029 -54.09 -45.00 6.83
C THR A 1029 -54.31 -44.67 5.34
N GLY A 1030 -53.43 -45.01 4.38
CA GLY A 1030 -52.06 -45.57 4.43
C GLY A 1030 -51.47 -46.03 3.05
N ALA A 1031 -50.15 -46.30 2.99
CA ALA A 1031 -49.36 -47.07 1.97
C ALA A 1031 -49.11 -46.53 0.50
N GLU A 1032 -47.83 -46.25 0.21
CA GLU A 1032 -46.89 -46.84 -0.81
C GLU A 1032 -47.34 -47.92 -1.85
N PRO A 1033 -46.51 -48.32 -2.87
CA PRO A 1033 -45.36 -47.66 -3.57
C PRO A 1033 -45.15 -47.98 -5.10
N LEU A 1034 -44.35 -47.14 -5.82
CA LEU A 1034 -43.39 -47.49 -6.93
C LEU A 1034 -43.89 -48.23 -8.22
N PRO A 1035 -43.06 -48.60 -9.26
CA PRO A 1035 -41.72 -48.12 -9.72
C PRO A 1035 -41.53 -47.85 -11.27
N SER A 1036 -40.45 -47.13 -11.61
CA SER A 1036 -39.49 -47.35 -12.74
C SER A 1036 -39.81 -47.16 -14.27
N ARG A 1037 -38.85 -46.46 -14.95
CA ARG A 1037 -38.29 -46.68 -16.34
C ARG A 1037 -39.22 -46.43 -17.57
N SER A 1038 -38.76 -46.06 -18.78
CA SER A 1038 -37.43 -45.62 -19.31
C SER A 1038 -37.46 -45.09 -20.77
N ALA A 1039 -36.55 -44.16 -21.11
CA ALA A 1039 -35.90 -43.95 -22.44
C ALA A 1039 -36.70 -43.33 -23.64
N PRO A 1040 -36.02 -42.82 -24.71
CA PRO A 1040 -36.58 -41.99 -25.82
C PRO A 1040 -36.64 -42.79 -27.18
N PRO A 1041 -36.70 -42.24 -28.44
CA PRO A 1041 -36.71 -40.84 -28.94
C PRO A 1041 -37.57 -40.51 -30.23
N MET A 1042 -37.38 -39.28 -30.76
CA MET A 1042 -37.54 -38.76 -32.16
C MET A 1042 -38.91 -38.56 -32.87
N GLN A 1043 -39.05 -37.33 -33.42
CA GLN A 1043 -39.68 -36.83 -34.68
C GLN A 1043 -41.08 -37.29 -35.17
N GLY A 1044 -41.94 -36.31 -35.52
CA GLY A 1044 -43.12 -36.48 -36.39
C GLY A 1044 -43.92 -35.19 -36.69
N HIS A 1045 -44.07 -34.83 -37.98
CA HIS A 1045 -45.07 -33.90 -38.56
C HIS A 1045 -46.27 -34.74 -39.15
N PRO A 1046 -47.31 -34.25 -39.90
CA PRO A 1046 -47.59 -32.91 -40.49
C PRO A 1046 -49.08 -32.42 -40.47
N THR A 1047 -49.36 -31.26 -41.10
CA THR A 1047 -50.57 -30.87 -41.91
C THR A 1047 -50.30 -29.44 -42.47
N CYS A 1048 -50.34 -29.14 -43.78
CA CYS A 1048 -51.47 -28.88 -44.71
C CYS A 1048 -52.19 -27.52 -44.47
N GLU A 1049 -52.48 -26.64 -45.46
CA GLU A 1049 -52.28 -26.69 -46.92
C GLU A 1049 -52.36 -25.29 -47.64
N ASP A 1050 -52.24 -25.27 -48.99
CA ASP A 1050 -52.46 -24.18 -50.00
C ASP A 1050 -51.56 -22.89 -50.00
N HIS A 1051 -51.01 -22.32 -51.10
CA HIS A 1051 -51.30 -22.15 -52.56
C HIS A 1051 -51.92 -20.76 -52.93
N LYS A 1052 -51.73 -20.08 -54.09
CA LYS A 1052 -50.84 -20.07 -55.32
C LYS A 1052 -51.12 -18.72 -56.09
N LEU A 1053 -50.45 -18.22 -57.16
CA LEU A 1053 -49.27 -18.63 -57.98
C LEU A 1053 -48.38 -17.42 -58.47
N SER A 1054 -48.56 -16.85 -59.68
CA SER A 1054 -47.65 -15.86 -60.36
C SER A 1054 -48.28 -15.17 -61.60
N VAL A 1055 -47.59 -14.17 -62.21
CA VAL A 1055 -47.31 -13.96 -63.68
C VAL A 1055 -46.80 -12.52 -63.99
N SER A 1056 -46.14 -12.30 -65.15
CA SER A 1056 -45.52 -11.05 -65.65
C SER A 1056 -46.10 -10.64 -67.05
N SER A 1057 -45.59 -9.74 -67.92
CA SER A 1057 -44.30 -9.00 -68.11
C SER A 1057 -44.44 -7.97 -69.27
N ALA A 1058 -43.44 -7.08 -69.46
CA ALA A 1058 -43.20 -6.24 -70.68
C ALA A 1058 -44.19 -5.07 -70.94
N LYS A 1059 -43.96 -4.01 -71.75
CA LYS A 1059 -42.82 -3.30 -72.42
C LYS A 1059 -43.40 -1.95 -72.98
N ASP A 1060 -42.73 -0.93 -73.55
CA ASP A 1060 -41.33 -0.56 -73.88
C ASP A 1060 -41.22 1.00 -74.06
N GLU A 1061 -40.15 1.51 -74.71
CA GLU A 1061 -39.97 2.86 -75.34
C GLU A 1061 -39.84 4.10 -74.40
N LEU A 1062 -38.62 4.59 -74.12
CA LEU A 1062 -37.72 5.49 -74.90
C LEU A 1062 -38.12 6.99 -74.78
N GLU A 1063 -37.29 7.95 -74.32
CA GLU A 1063 -36.01 7.93 -73.56
C GLU A 1063 -35.87 9.30 -72.79
N SER A 1064 -34.77 9.81 -72.19
CA SER A 1064 -33.32 9.53 -72.16
C SER A 1064 -32.72 9.78 -70.75
N GLN A 1065 -31.71 9.01 -70.29
CA GLN A 1065 -30.25 9.29 -70.27
C GLN A 1065 -29.81 10.71 -69.84
N TYR A 1066 -28.95 10.94 -68.84
CA TYR A 1066 -28.32 10.10 -67.78
C TYR A 1066 -28.13 10.99 -66.52
N GLY A 1067 -28.01 10.49 -65.28
CA GLY A 1067 -28.07 9.11 -64.78
C GLY A 1067 -28.40 9.12 -63.26
N GLY A 1068 -29.01 8.05 -62.74
CA GLY A 1068 -29.80 8.11 -61.48
C GLY A 1068 -29.21 7.42 -60.23
N PRO A 1069 -29.67 7.79 -59.01
CA PRO A 1069 -29.35 7.15 -57.73
C PRO A 1069 -30.52 6.29 -57.18
N ILE A 1070 -30.34 5.64 -56.01
CA ILE A 1070 -31.47 5.13 -55.20
C ILE A 1070 -31.25 5.34 -53.68
N SER A 1071 -32.35 5.75 -53.01
CA SER A 1071 -32.73 5.40 -51.62
C SER A 1071 -32.63 6.44 -50.48
N ARG A 1072 -33.78 7.12 -50.26
CA ARG A 1072 -34.54 7.25 -48.99
C ARG A 1072 -33.89 7.81 -47.70
N LYS A 1073 -34.48 8.93 -47.25
CA LYS A 1073 -35.05 9.23 -45.90
C LYS A 1073 -34.14 9.14 -44.65
N SER A 1074 -34.20 9.98 -43.61
CA SER A 1074 -34.63 11.37 -43.35
C SER A 1074 -34.86 11.52 -41.83
N SER A 1075 -34.36 12.60 -41.22
CA SER A 1075 -34.82 13.21 -39.95
C SER A 1075 -34.88 12.38 -38.64
N LYS A 1076 -33.78 12.45 -37.89
CA LYS A 1076 -33.66 12.90 -36.48
C LYS A 1076 -34.57 12.33 -35.35
N ARG A 1077 -33.91 11.57 -34.47
CA ARG A 1077 -33.78 11.74 -32.99
C ARG A 1077 -35.03 11.74 -32.07
N ILE A 1078 -35.08 10.75 -31.18
CA ILE A 1078 -35.72 10.78 -29.85
C ILE A 1078 -34.60 10.66 -28.78
N HIS A 1079 -34.76 11.26 -27.58
CA HIS A 1079 -33.69 11.41 -26.59
C HIS A 1079 -34.02 10.85 -25.18
N SER A 1080 -33.14 9.99 -24.68
CA SER A 1080 -32.72 9.81 -23.27
C SER A 1080 -33.78 9.78 -22.13
N TYR A 1081 -33.96 8.60 -21.52
CA TYR A 1081 -34.67 8.41 -20.24
C TYR A 1081 -33.85 8.82 -18.99
N LEU A 1082 -32.55 9.12 -19.13
CA LEU A 1082 -31.61 9.39 -18.02
C LEU A 1082 -31.45 10.88 -17.65
N SER A 1083 -32.44 11.73 -17.90
CA SER A 1083 -32.37 13.19 -17.69
C SER A 1083 -33.43 13.76 -16.72
N ARG A 1084 -33.60 13.14 -15.54
CA ARG A 1084 -34.53 13.63 -14.49
C ARG A 1084 -34.01 13.70 -13.05
N LYS A 1085 -32.73 13.43 -12.78
CA LYS A 1085 -32.11 13.59 -11.43
C LYS A 1085 -30.72 14.25 -11.40
N LYS A 1086 -30.42 15.18 -12.33
CA LYS A 1086 -29.14 15.94 -12.33
C LYS A 1086 -29.27 17.48 -12.37
N SER A 1087 -30.50 18.03 -12.35
CA SER A 1087 -30.79 19.46 -12.59
C SER A 1087 -31.44 20.20 -11.41
N LYS A 1088 -31.29 19.70 -10.16
CA LYS A 1088 -31.81 20.34 -8.94
C LYS A 1088 -30.73 20.74 -7.90
N LEU A 1089 -29.46 20.83 -8.32
CA LEU A 1089 -28.32 21.15 -7.44
C LEU A 1089 -27.36 22.23 -7.98
N ILE A 1090 -27.69 22.95 -9.06
CA ILE A 1090 -26.86 24.04 -9.61
C ILE A 1090 -27.71 25.30 -9.88
N LYS A 1091 -28.27 25.89 -8.81
CA LYS A 1091 -28.72 27.31 -8.74
C LYS A 1091 -28.77 27.76 -7.28
N ASN A 1092 -27.61 28.03 -6.67
CA ASN A 1092 -27.51 28.75 -5.40
C ASN A 1092 -26.23 29.62 -5.39
N PRO A 1093 -26.34 30.96 -5.45
CA PRO A 1093 -25.18 31.85 -5.62
C PRO A 1093 -24.30 32.02 -4.37
N LYS A 1094 -24.60 31.35 -3.23
CA LYS A 1094 -23.78 31.44 -2.00
C LYS A 1094 -22.53 30.54 -1.96
N PHE A 1095 -22.21 29.80 -3.03
CA PHE A 1095 -21.10 28.82 -3.06
C PHE A 1095 -20.06 29.05 -4.16
N HIS A 1096 -19.89 30.30 -4.61
CA HIS A 1096 -18.89 30.70 -5.61
C HIS A 1096 -17.51 31.24 -5.09
N PRO A 1097 -17.08 31.00 -3.83
CA PRO A 1097 -15.65 31.15 -3.47
C PRO A 1097 -14.89 29.82 -3.25
N LEU A 1098 -15.57 28.67 -3.23
CA LEU A 1098 -15.02 27.39 -2.75
C LEU A 1098 -14.47 26.47 -3.86
N LEU A 1099 -14.05 27.03 -5.00
CA LEU A 1099 -13.37 26.30 -6.08
C LEU A 1099 -12.04 26.94 -6.52
N GLU A 1100 -11.65 28.09 -5.96
CA GLU A 1100 -10.39 28.79 -6.26
C GLU A 1100 -9.55 29.03 -4.99
N SER A 1101 -9.20 27.94 -4.30
CA SER A 1101 -8.07 27.81 -3.36
C SER A 1101 -8.02 26.35 -2.87
N TYR A 1102 -6.88 25.69 -2.68
CA TYR A 1102 -5.49 26.14 -2.71
C TYR A 1102 -4.65 25.36 -3.74
N SER A 1103 -3.75 26.05 -4.45
CA SER A 1103 -2.55 25.41 -4.99
C SER A 1103 -1.53 25.24 -3.86
N SER A 1104 -0.87 24.08 -3.77
CA SER A 1104 0.14 23.82 -2.73
C SER A 1104 1.43 24.58 -3.01
N ALA A 1105 1.72 25.60 -2.21
CA ALA A 1105 2.81 26.56 -2.42
C ALA A 1105 4.19 25.94 -2.70
N TYR A 1106 4.74 26.34 -3.85
CA TYR A 1106 6.17 26.58 -4.09
C TYR A 1106 6.30 27.82 -4.99
N LEU A 1107 7.43 28.51 -4.92
CA LEU A 1107 7.72 29.85 -5.47
C LEU A 1107 7.10 31.01 -4.67
N GLN A 1108 7.99 31.76 -3.98
CA GLN A 1108 7.82 33.20 -3.82
C GLN A 1108 8.62 33.89 -4.93
N SER A 1109 7.97 34.78 -5.67
CA SER A 1109 8.62 35.82 -6.47
C SER A 1109 7.55 36.86 -6.80
N GLU A 1110 7.76 38.11 -6.41
CA GLU A 1110 6.82 39.22 -6.63
C GLU A 1110 6.90 39.71 -8.09
N GLY A 1111 5.82 40.31 -8.62
CA GLY A 1111 5.81 40.94 -9.95
C GLY A 1111 4.54 40.68 -10.78
N GLU A 1112 3.64 41.64 -10.72
CA GLU A 1112 2.66 42.09 -11.73
C GLU A 1112 2.44 41.26 -13.01
N ASN A 1113 1.18 40.96 -13.34
CA ASN A 1113 0.46 41.55 -14.50
C ASN A 1113 -0.98 41.03 -14.60
N ASP A 1114 -1.97 41.90 -14.48
CA ASP A 1114 -3.35 41.66 -14.93
C ASP A 1114 -3.47 41.92 -16.44
N PHE A 1115 -4.17 41.06 -17.19
CA PHE A 1115 -5.00 41.43 -18.36
C PHE A 1115 -5.74 40.19 -18.92
N PHE A 1116 -6.77 40.43 -19.76
CA PHE A 1116 -7.62 39.44 -20.46
C PHE A 1116 -8.62 38.63 -19.60
N PHE A 1117 -9.73 39.26 -19.21
CA PHE A 1117 -11.05 38.60 -19.21
C PHE A 1117 -12.22 39.61 -19.32
N GLU A 1118 -12.39 40.20 -20.51
CA GLU A 1118 -13.65 40.82 -20.93
C GLU A 1118 -14.10 40.22 -22.26
N ASP A 1119 -15.19 39.44 -22.24
CA ASP A 1119 -16.25 39.53 -23.24
C ASP A 1119 -17.54 38.81 -22.76
N LEU A 1120 -18.66 39.05 -23.44
CA LEU A 1120 -19.97 38.39 -23.23
C LEU A 1120 -20.70 38.62 -21.90
N ARG A 1121 -21.04 39.89 -21.61
CA ARG A 1121 -22.30 40.24 -20.92
C ARG A 1121 -23.27 40.91 -21.90
N ASP A 1122 -24.30 40.18 -22.35
CA ASP A 1122 -25.58 40.70 -22.86
C ASP A 1122 -26.45 39.52 -23.34
N MET A 1123 -27.79 39.50 -23.30
CA MET A 1123 -28.82 40.31 -22.62
C MET A 1123 -29.70 39.31 -21.81
N GLY A 1124 -30.77 39.62 -21.06
CA GLY A 1124 -31.55 40.82 -20.78
C GLY A 1124 -32.79 40.39 -19.96
N LEU A 1125 -33.35 41.26 -19.12
CA LEU A 1125 -34.37 40.90 -18.13
C LEU A 1125 -35.82 41.13 -18.61
N SER A 1126 -36.75 40.29 -18.13
CA SER A 1126 -38.11 40.74 -17.81
C SER A 1126 -38.66 39.98 -16.59
N TYR A 1127 -39.50 40.64 -15.79
CA TYR A 1127 -40.00 40.16 -14.50
C TYR A 1127 -41.53 40.15 -14.50
N GLY A 1128 -42.14 39.15 -13.85
CA GLY A 1128 -43.59 39.09 -13.60
C GLY A 1128 -43.87 38.51 -12.21
N ARG A 1129 -44.58 39.26 -11.35
CA ARG A 1129 -44.95 38.83 -10.00
C ARG A 1129 -46.27 38.05 -9.99
N SER A 1130 -46.35 37.01 -9.17
CA SER A 1130 -47.58 36.58 -8.48
C SER A 1130 -47.21 35.87 -7.17
N ALA A 1131 -48.14 35.69 -6.23
CA ALA A 1131 -47.82 35.47 -4.82
C ALA A 1131 -48.69 34.44 -4.08
N SER A 1132 -48.08 33.79 -3.10
CA SER A 1132 -48.69 33.15 -1.91
C SER A 1132 -47.73 33.38 -0.74
N LYS A 1133 -48.13 33.93 0.42
CA LYS A 1133 -49.02 33.31 1.44
C LYS A 1133 -48.50 31.91 1.82
N ALA A 1134 -47.53 31.79 2.73
CA ALA A 1134 -47.52 32.10 4.16
C ALA A 1134 -48.32 31.09 5.01
N ASN A 1135 -47.61 30.43 5.92
CA ASN A 1135 -47.97 30.21 7.32
C ASN A 1135 -46.72 29.78 8.09
N ASP A 1136 -46.59 30.24 9.32
CA ASP A 1136 -45.45 29.97 10.20
C ASP A 1136 -45.54 28.59 10.87
N CYS A 1137 -44.39 28.07 11.32
CA CYS A 1137 -44.29 27.37 12.60
C CYS A 1137 -42.84 27.41 13.12
N THR A 1138 -42.65 28.05 14.27
CA THR A 1138 -41.62 27.80 15.30
C THR A 1138 -40.22 27.38 14.85
N TYR A 1139 -39.25 28.30 15.00
CA TYR A 1139 -37.86 27.93 15.29
C TYR A 1139 -37.79 27.19 16.64
N ASP A 1140 -37.12 26.05 16.67
CA ASP A 1140 -36.62 25.42 17.90
C ASP A 1140 -35.08 25.38 17.85
N GLU A 1141 -34.45 25.70 18.97
CA GLU A 1141 -33.02 25.47 19.15
C GLU A 1141 -32.76 24.01 19.51
N VAL A 1142 -32.21 23.21 18.58
CA VAL A 1142 -31.24 22.13 18.83
C VAL A 1142 -30.95 21.39 17.52
N THR A 1143 -29.69 21.42 17.07
CA THR A 1143 -28.96 20.26 16.52
C THR A 1143 -27.50 20.65 16.24
N LYS A 1144 -26.63 20.53 17.26
CA LYS A 1144 -25.21 20.22 16.98
C LYS A 1144 -25.20 18.81 16.38
N THR A 1145 -25.16 18.69 15.05
CA THR A 1145 -25.13 17.39 14.36
C THR A 1145 -23.77 16.71 14.55
N TYR A 1146 -23.68 15.89 15.59
CA TYR A 1146 -22.55 14.99 15.81
C TYR A 1146 -22.57 13.84 14.78
N ILE A 1147 -21.39 13.29 14.46
CA ILE A 1147 -21.31 12.02 13.72
C ILE A 1147 -21.53 10.92 14.75
N ASP A 1148 -22.79 10.51 14.88
CA ASP A 1148 -23.22 9.60 15.93
C ASP A 1148 -22.95 8.15 15.52
N TYR A 1149 -21.87 7.56 16.06
CA TYR A 1149 -21.58 6.13 15.97
C TYR A 1149 -22.39 5.34 17.01
N THR A 1150 -23.71 5.56 17.01
CA THR A 1150 -24.63 5.09 18.05
C THR A 1150 -25.03 3.62 17.91
N SER A 1151 -24.75 2.98 16.78
CA SER A 1151 -25.01 1.56 16.60
C SER A 1151 -23.82 0.69 17.05
N LEU A 1152 -24.13 -0.47 17.65
CA LEU A 1152 -23.11 -1.48 17.99
C LEU A 1152 -22.31 -1.96 16.78
N ASN A 1153 -22.91 -1.95 15.58
CA ASN A 1153 -22.24 -2.32 14.35
C ASN A 1153 -21.21 -1.26 13.92
N ASP A 1154 -21.53 0.02 14.03
CA ASP A 1154 -20.55 1.10 13.83
C ASP A 1154 -19.42 0.99 14.88
N ALA A 1155 -19.74 0.80 16.16
CA ALA A 1155 -18.75 0.61 17.22
C ALA A 1155 -17.80 -0.58 16.94
N LEU A 1156 -18.34 -1.71 16.48
CA LEU A 1156 -17.55 -2.86 16.05
C LEU A 1156 -16.63 -2.51 14.87
N ILE A 1157 -17.15 -1.86 13.82
CA ILE A 1157 -16.36 -1.46 12.64
C ILE A 1157 -15.23 -0.50 13.01
N VAL A 1158 -15.51 0.49 13.87
CA VAL A 1158 -14.51 1.44 14.34
C VAL A 1158 -13.47 0.73 15.23
N SER A 1159 -13.87 -0.18 16.12
CA SER A 1159 -12.92 -0.96 16.93
C SER A 1159 -11.95 -1.78 16.07
N ILE A 1160 -12.45 -2.46 15.02
CA ILE A 1160 -11.64 -3.28 14.11
C ILE A 1160 -10.59 -2.40 13.40
N LYS A 1161 -10.97 -1.17 13.01
CA LYS A 1161 -10.07 -0.17 12.42
C LYS A 1161 -9.07 0.41 13.44
N ALA A 1162 -9.52 0.71 14.66
CA ALA A 1162 -8.69 1.28 15.72
C ALA A 1162 -7.60 0.31 16.20
N ILE A 1163 -7.95 -0.98 16.39
CA ILE A 1163 -6.99 -2.04 16.70
C ILE A 1163 -6.03 -2.24 15.52
N ALA A 1164 -6.53 -2.26 14.28
CA ALA A 1164 -5.68 -2.37 13.09
C ALA A 1164 -4.66 -1.22 12.98
N ALA A 1165 -5.06 0.02 13.30
CA ALA A 1165 -4.19 1.19 13.30
C ALA A 1165 -3.16 1.14 14.45
N GLY A 1166 -3.59 0.82 15.66
CA GLY A 1166 -2.69 0.70 16.82
C GLY A 1166 -1.71 -0.48 16.73
N MET A 1167 -2.08 -1.54 16.01
CA MET A 1167 -1.24 -2.71 15.72
C MET A 1167 -0.36 -2.54 14.47
N GLN A 1168 -0.37 -1.40 13.75
CA GLN A 1168 0.51 -1.19 12.60
C GLN A 1168 1.98 -1.52 12.96
N ASN A 1169 2.72 -2.05 11.98
CA ASN A 1169 3.96 -2.83 12.12
C ASN A 1169 3.76 -4.32 12.53
N THR A 1170 2.55 -4.92 12.57
CA THR A 1170 2.39 -6.40 12.75
C THR A 1170 2.71 -7.14 11.46
N GLY A 1171 3.99 -7.15 11.08
CA GLY A 1171 4.50 -7.72 9.83
C GLY A 1171 4.82 -9.21 9.92
#